data_AF-A0A3P1WT26-F1
#
_entry.id   AF-A0A3P1WT26-F1
#
_cell.length_a   1.000
_cell.length_b   1.000
_cell.length_c   1.000
_cell.angle_alpha   90.00
_cell.angle_beta   90.00
_cell.angle_gamma   90.00
#
_symmetry.space_group_name_H-M   'P 1'
#
loop_
_entity.id
_entity.type
_entity.pdbx_description
1 polymer ?
#
loop_
_entity_poly.entity_id
_entity_poly.type
_entity_poly.pdbx_seq_one_letter_code
_entity_poly.pdbx_strand_id
1 'polypeptide(L)'
;MKKPTVHTVGRRALYALLAAVIGVSANLQASPAHAAQVEAINADSITISNETRPGQNINVNDTVRVEAAWSIPNQTGRAGDTFTLGLPVNALEGKVGSFNLTPEGQDAPVYGTCQVTKTDIECTLSAEAENKDNVGGRLWFTSRAHQEYNEANLTFTVNGNTPKEVPLPNGAQGIGYDPFTPQELMKMGYFIDDDTLTWRVIVPGKALADKSQLSISDPYATPGTNFTLEGAWFYKIPNTPKCWNNLYSDECRTELWSKEGAATEGVNVAFDDAKDTINVTVGAPFQIQEDKIYTLHIDLKVDGTVVNGSEFENTATVNGQVVTQTATKEAAGGGTGSGDAAGHIRLVKRLDGANTVPADTIFPVEFSFERAGQPVTGTLSLKADGTPVLLRNISNGVVVTFKEGVPTVPGNTFGDPVFSGEGVNDGGGASTSATVTAQGTKTVEVTLTNPVQPAPEPPKVVLAAPALNPGTCTPGSLTPSNPTVEVAPTEGITYSQPQLTPRPGTNIVDVTLTATAEAGKAIDAAQLPAGWAMNPDGTATFTGQIEQPVCEATKVIPVDPTFQVGQCTPGEVEPTDPTITAATTEGITYSASWAVDGDEVVFTATATAKDGYVIDKDKLTAGWTWNDEKKIAQFEKREPKPVCAQLVVPVSPTVTPGV
;
A
#
# COMPACT_ATOMS: atom_id res chain seq x y z
N MET A 1 -13.92 46.45 -78.42
CA MET A 1 -13.27 45.13 -78.24
C MET A 1 -13.52 44.67 -76.82
N LYS A 2 -13.90 43.39 -76.66
CA LYS A 2 -14.50 42.81 -75.46
C LYS A 2 -13.49 42.65 -74.31
N LYS A 3 -13.96 42.87 -73.08
CA LYS A 3 -13.29 42.52 -71.81
C LYS A 3 -12.98 41.01 -71.74
N PRO A 4 -11.85 40.64 -71.13
CA PRO A 4 -11.73 39.42 -70.37
C PRO A 4 -11.65 39.71 -68.87
N THR A 5 -12.54 39.08 -68.12
CA THR A 5 -12.57 38.99 -66.66
C THR A 5 -11.73 37.78 -66.26
N VAL A 6 -10.71 37.95 -65.41
CA VAL A 6 -10.06 36.83 -64.71
C VAL A 6 -9.90 37.23 -63.25
N HIS A 7 -10.58 36.49 -62.38
CA HIS A 7 -10.47 36.56 -60.93
C HIS A 7 -9.10 36.05 -60.47
N THR A 8 -8.45 36.75 -59.55
CA THR A 8 -7.34 36.21 -58.76
C THR A 8 -7.48 36.64 -57.30
N VAL A 9 -8.12 35.73 -56.56
CA VAL A 9 -7.91 35.33 -55.16
C VAL A 9 -6.97 36.20 -54.31
N GLY A 10 -7.52 36.81 -53.26
CA GLY A 10 -6.75 37.40 -52.18
C GLY A 10 -6.03 36.34 -51.34
N ARG A 11 -4.73 36.54 -51.13
CA ARG A 11 -3.92 35.78 -50.16
C ARG A 11 -3.86 36.56 -48.85
N ARG A 12 -4.69 36.14 -47.89
CA ARG A 12 -4.43 36.31 -46.45
C ARG A 12 -3.44 35.22 -46.06
N ALA A 13 -2.23 35.60 -45.65
CA ALA A 13 -1.29 34.67 -45.02
C ALA A 13 -1.53 34.73 -43.50
N LEU A 14 -2.22 33.72 -42.98
CA LEU A 14 -2.34 33.43 -41.56
C LEU A 14 -1.28 32.36 -41.26
N TYR A 15 -0.29 32.68 -40.44
CA TYR A 15 0.65 31.68 -39.93
C TYR A 15 -0.01 30.95 -38.75
N ALA A 16 -0.37 29.69 -38.98
CA ALA A 16 -0.73 28.72 -37.94
C ALA A 16 0.17 27.48 -38.13
N LEU A 17 1.04 27.24 -37.16
CA LEU A 17 1.81 26.01 -36.93
C LEU A 17 1.76 25.81 -35.41
N LEU A 18 1.57 24.65 -34.80
CA LEU A 18 1.36 23.29 -35.27
C LEU A 18 0.86 22.52 -34.04
N ALA A 19 -0.33 21.91 -34.08
CA ALA A 19 -0.74 20.92 -33.09
C ALA A 19 -1.23 19.69 -33.86
N ALA A 20 -0.43 18.62 -33.83
CA ALA A 20 -0.74 17.36 -34.52
C ALA A 20 -1.00 16.24 -33.51
N VAL A 21 -2.30 15.97 -33.32
CA VAL A 21 -3.00 14.68 -33.32
C VAL A 21 -2.42 13.45 -32.60
N ILE A 22 -3.13 13.03 -31.54
CA ILE A 22 -3.52 11.63 -31.22
C ILE A 22 -4.98 11.76 -30.73
N GLY A 23 -6.03 11.16 -31.30
CA GLY A 23 -6.28 9.75 -31.57
C GLY A 23 -7.43 9.30 -30.64
N VAL A 24 -8.65 9.15 -31.17
CA VAL A 24 -9.88 8.81 -30.43
C VAL A 24 -9.75 7.45 -29.73
N SER A 25 -9.88 7.40 -28.39
CA SER A 25 -10.45 6.26 -27.64
C SER A 25 -10.65 6.58 -26.15
N ALA A 26 -11.85 6.22 -25.67
CA ALA A 26 -12.31 6.12 -24.27
C ALA A 26 -12.41 7.41 -23.43
N ASN A 27 -13.61 7.60 -22.84
CA ASN A 27 -13.89 8.54 -21.76
C ASN A 27 -12.98 8.25 -20.55
N LEU A 28 -11.80 8.86 -20.52
CA LEU A 28 -11.09 9.14 -19.28
C LEU A 28 -11.47 10.56 -18.88
N GLN A 29 -12.22 10.67 -17.79
CA GLN A 29 -12.33 11.93 -17.07
C GLN A 29 -10.92 12.32 -16.63
N ALA A 30 -10.22 13.11 -17.44
CA ALA A 30 -9.04 13.82 -16.99
C ALA A 30 -9.54 14.78 -15.91
N SER A 31 -9.28 14.44 -14.65
CA SER A 31 -9.36 15.42 -13.58
C SER A 31 -8.47 16.60 -13.99
N PRO A 32 -8.91 17.86 -13.83
CA PRO A 32 -8.01 18.99 -14.06
C PRO A 32 -6.78 18.77 -13.19
N ALA A 33 -5.60 18.82 -13.80
CA ALA A 33 -4.33 18.89 -13.09
C ALA A 33 -4.34 20.19 -12.28
N HIS A 34 -4.82 20.14 -11.05
CA HIS A 34 -4.75 21.25 -10.12
C HIS A 34 -3.30 21.37 -9.65
N ALA A 35 -2.62 22.41 -10.09
CA ALA A 35 -1.40 22.92 -9.45
C ALA A 35 -1.74 23.31 -8.00
N ALA A 36 -0.96 22.83 -7.02
CA ALA A 36 -1.13 23.25 -5.64
C ALA A 36 -0.35 24.55 -5.39
N GLN A 37 -0.91 25.47 -4.61
CA GLN A 37 -0.16 26.61 -4.12
C GLN A 37 0.69 26.17 -2.91
N VAL A 38 1.99 26.44 -2.95
CA VAL A 38 2.96 26.11 -1.89
C VAL A 38 3.48 27.37 -1.21
N GLU A 39 3.78 27.27 0.09
CA GLU A 39 4.34 28.36 0.88
C GLU A 39 5.86 28.40 0.73
N ALA A 40 6.36 28.99 -0.36
CA ALA A 40 7.79 28.97 -0.66
C ALA A 40 8.55 30.25 -0.30
N ILE A 41 7.88 31.41 -0.24
CA ILE A 41 8.56 32.70 -0.02
C ILE A 41 8.94 32.83 1.45
N ASN A 42 10.21 33.13 1.73
CA ASN A 42 10.65 33.52 3.06
C ASN A 42 10.32 35.00 3.30
N ALA A 43 9.26 35.27 4.04
CA ALA A 43 8.76 36.63 4.29
C ALA A 43 9.80 37.58 4.91
N ASP A 44 10.71 37.07 5.76
CA ASP A 44 11.73 37.90 6.44
C ASP A 44 12.93 38.25 5.56
N SER A 45 13.02 37.64 4.38
CA SER A 45 14.06 37.93 3.40
C SER A 45 13.68 39.01 2.39
N ILE A 46 12.43 39.53 2.46
CA ILE A 46 11.94 40.52 1.51
C ILE A 46 12.64 41.86 1.75
N THR A 47 13.28 42.39 0.72
CA THR A 47 13.94 43.70 0.74
C THR A 47 13.59 44.51 -0.49
N ILE A 48 13.58 45.83 -0.34
CA ILE A 48 13.35 46.78 -1.44
C ILE A 48 14.51 47.77 -1.54
N SER A 49 14.84 48.17 -2.76
CA SER A 49 15.89 49.17 -3.02
C SER A 49 15.54 50.03 -4.23
N ASN A 50 16.12 51.24 -4.29
CA ASN A 50 15.97 52.13 -5.43
C ASN A 50 16.99 51.76 -6.50
N GLU A 51 16.53 51.23 -7.63
CA GLU A 51 17.38 50.81 -8.75
C GLU A 51 17.69 51.96 -9.70
N THR A 52 16.76 52.91 -9.86
CA THR A 52 17.02 54.15 -10.61
C THR A 52 18.11 54.99 -9.95
N ARG A 53 18.12 55.04 -8.61
CA ARG A 53 19.07 55.82 -7.81
C ARG A 53 19.57 55.01 -6.62
N PRO A 54 20.57 54.14 -6.82
CA PRO A 54 21.11 53.30 -5.77
C PRO A 54 21.48 54.09 -4.51
N GLY A 55 20.97 53.62 -3.36
CA GLY A 55 21.22 54.22 -2.04
C GLY A 55 20.37 55.44 -1.69
N GLN A 56 19.51 55.95 -2.59
CA GLN A 56 18.61 57.06 -2.31
C GLN A 56 17.20 56.60 -1.92
N ASN A 57 16.40 57.53 -1.39
CA ASN A 57 14.97 57.29 -1.14
C ASN A 57 14.25 57.00 -2.45
N ILE A 58 13.19 56.20 -2.38
CA ILE A 58 12.30 55.94 -3.51
C ILE A 58 11.36 57.12 -3.69
N ASN A 59 11.33 57.71 -4.87
CA ASN A 59 10.35 58.70 -5.28
C ASN A 59 9.43 58.13 -6.38
N VAL A 60 8.33 58.83 -6.66
CA VAL A 60 7.44 58.50 -7.78
C VAL A 60 8.24 58.38 -9.09
N ASN A 61 7.90 57.36 -9.88
CA ASN A 61 8.56 56.87 -11.10
C ASN A 61 9.90 56.16 -10.94
N ASP A 62 10.49 56.08 -9.73
CA ASP A 62 11.66 55.25 -9.55
C ASP A 62 11.32 53.78 -9.79
N THR A 63 12.28 53.07 -10.40
CA THR A 63 12.34 51.62 -10.44
C THR A 63 12.78 51.13 -9.07
N VAL A 64 11.93 50.30 -8.48
CA VAL A 64 12.12 49.64 -7.19
C VAL A 64 12.45 48.19 -7.44
N ARG A 65 13.62 47.76 -6.98
CA ARG A 65 14.03 46.35 -7.00
C ARG A 65 13.53 45.69 -5.73
N VAL A 66 12.70 44.66 -5.89
CA VAL A 66 12.20 43.79 -4.82
C VAL A 66 12.99 42.48 -4.86
N GLU A 67 13.53 42.03 -3.73
CA GLU A 67 14.26 40.77 -3.62
C GLU A 67 13.67 39.90 -2.51
N ALA A 68 13.69 38.57 -2.69
CA ALA A 68 13.26 37.60 -1.69
C ALA A 68 14.01 36.28 -1.84
N ALA A 69 14.16 35.53 -0.75
CA ALA A 69 14.54 34.12 -0.76
C ALA A 69 13.30 33.23 -0.85
N TRP A 70 13.45 32.07 -1.48
CA TRP A 70 12.40 31.07 -1.61
C TRP A 70 12.96 29.67 -1.35
N SER A 71 12.14 28.79 -0.79
CA SER A 71 12.49 27.38 -0.56
C SER A 71 11.24 26.55 -0.33
N ILE A 72 11.26 25.29 -0.74
CA ILE A 72 10.19 24.33 -0.44
C ILE A 72 10.69 23.21 0.49
N PRO A 73 9.80 22.57 1.25
CA PRO A 73 10.17 21.40 2.03
C PRO A 73 10.75 20.27 1.18
N ASN A 74 11.62 19.46 1.79
CA ASN A 74 12.29 18.35 1.11
C ASN A 74 11.32 17.39 0.44
N GLN A 75 11.54 17.13 -0.85
CA GLN A 75 10.77 16.20 -1.68
C GLN A 75 9.27 16.50 -1.81
N THR A 76 8.80 17.70 -1.44
CA THR A 76 7.38 18.05 -1.59
C THR A 76 7.07 18.70 -2.92
N GLY A 77 8.07 19.25 -3.63
CA GLY A 77 7.88 19.91 -4.91
C GLY A 77 7.30 18.99 -5.96
N ARG A 78 6.26 19.47 -6.65
CA ARG A 78 5.69 18.86 -7.85
C ARG A 78 5.80 19.81 -9.02
N ALA A 79 6.01 19.27 -10.22
CA ALA A 79 5.91 20.05 -11.44
C ALA A 79 4.52 20.70 -11.52
N GLY A 80 4.49 22.01 -11.74
CA GLY A 80 3.27 22.79 -11.81
C GLY A 80 2.83 23.44 -10.50
N ASP A 81 3.36 23.05 -9.33
CA ASP A 81 3.07 23.76 -8.08
C ASP A 81 3.47 25.24 -8.19
N THR A 82 2.68 26.13 -7.60
CA THR A 82 2.89 27.58 -7.69
C THR A 82 3.17 28.22 -6.34
N PHE A 83 3.93 29.31 -6.33
CA PHE A 83 4.06 30.19 -5.17
C PHE A 83 4.03 31.65 -5.61
N THR A 84 3.50 32.52 -4.76
CA THR A 84 3.24 33.92 -5.12
C THR A 84 3.76 34.91 -4.09
N LEU A 85 4.07 36.12 -4.55
CA LEU A 85 4.34 37.30 -3.73
C LEU A 85 3.55 38.49 -4.31
N GLY A 86 2.55 38.95 -3.57
CA GLY A 86 1.71 40.09 -3.94
C GLY A 86 2.37 41.43 -3.60
N LEU A 87 2.23 42.39 -4.52
CA LEU A 87 2.76 43.74 -4.41
C LEU A 87 1.81 44.68 -3.65
N PRO A 88 2.36 45.71 -2.98
CA PRO A 88 1.59 46.82 -2.41
C PRO A 88 1.09 47.74 -3.54
N VAL A 89 -0.02 47.37 -4.19
CA VAL A 89 -0.58 48.08 -5.37
C VAL A 89 -1.03 49.52 -5.09
N ASN A 90 -1.08 49.93 -3.83
CA ASN A 90 -1.29 51.31 -3.41
C ASN A 90 0.00 52.15 -3.46
N ALA A 91 1.12 51.60 -3.91
CA ALA A 91 2.39 52.32 -4.05
C ALA A 91 3.20 51.84 -5.25
N LEU A 92 3.28 50.53 -5.45
CA LEU A 92 4.10 49.87 -6.46
C LEU A 92 3.25 49.20 -7.55
N GLU A 93 3.75 49.25 -8.78
CA GLU A 93 3.22 48.51 -9.93
C GLU A 93 4.34 47.64 -10.52
N GLY A 94 4.13 46.32 -10.60
CA GLY A 94 5.14 45.40 -11.11
C GLY A 94 5.44 45.62 -12.60
N LYS A 95 6.72 45.48 -12.99
CA LYS A 95 7.13 45.53 -14.39
C LYS A 95 6.82 44.17 -15.04
N VAL A 96 5.88 44.15 -15.98
CA VAL A 96 5.42 42.91 -16.61
C VAL A 96 6.57 42.21 -17.34
N GLY A 97 6.69 40.90 -17.13
CA GLY A 97 7.65 40.05 -17.83
C GLY A 97 7.86 38.70 -17.14
N SER A 98 8.78 37.90 -17.66
CA SER A 98 9.04 36.54 -17.17
C SER A 98 10.53 36.25 -17.00
N PHE A 99 10.87 35.34 -16.08
CA PHE A 99 12.23 34.84 -15.88
C PHE A 99 12.25 33.42 -15.30
N ASN A 100 13.39 32.73 -15.45
CA ASN A 100 13.59 31.39 -14.90
C ASN A 100 14.39 31.43 -13.60
N LEU A 101 14.14 30.45 -12.73
CA LEU A 101 14.92 30.15 -11.54
C LEU A 101 15.94 29.07 -11.87
N THR A 102 17.20 29.45 -12.02
CA THR A 102 18.28 28.55 -12.48
C THR A 102 19.47 28.57 -11.53
N PRO A 103 20.40 27.62 -11.57
CA PRO A 103 21.62 27.74 -10.79
C PRO A 103 22.37 29.03 -11.11
N GLU A 104 23.07 29.57 -10.13
CA GLU A 104 23.83 30.81 -10.30
C GLU A 104 24.82 30.70 -11.47
N GLY A 105 24.75 31.67 -12.39
CA GLY A 105 25.59 31.71 -13.59
C GLY A 105 25.27 30.67 -14.66
N GLN A 106 24.11 30.00 -14.59
CA GLN A 106 23.69 28.97 -15.56
C GLN A 106 22.26 29.22 -16.06
N ASP A 107 21.99 28.82 -17.29
CA ASP A 107 20.64 28.89 -17.89
C ASP A 107 19.80 27.63 -17.61
N ALA A 108 20.41 26.56 -17.10
CA ALA A 108 19.78 25.27 -16.85
C ALA A 108 20.47 24.52 -15.70
N PRO A 109 19.77 23.54 -15.06
CA PRO A 109 18.35 23.24 -15.23
C PRO A 109 17.44 24.33 -14.64
N VAL A 110 16.20 24.41 -15.11
CA VAL A 110 15.22 25.39 -14.63
C VAL A 110 14.44 24.76 -13.48
N TYR A 111 14.51 25.31 -12.27
CA TYR A 111 13.76 24.86 -11.09
C TYR A 111 12.31 25.39 -11.07
N GLY A 112 12.09 26.52 -11.73
CA GLY A 112 10.76 27.10 -11.93
C GLY A 112 10.82 28.32 -12.83
N THR A 113 9.66 28.79 -13.26
CA THR A 113 9.50 29.99 -14.09
C THR A 113 8.59 30.97 -13.38
N CYS A 114 9.00 32.22 -13.27
CA CYS A 114 8.26 33.29 -12.64
C CYS A 114 7.68 34.26 -13.66
N GLN A 115 6.44 34.69 -13.41
CA GLN A 115 5.71 35.69 -14.15
C GLN A 115 5.47 36.89 -13.23
N VAL A 116 5.95 38.06 -13.64
CA VAL A 116 5.70 39.32 -12.96
C VAL A 116 4.49 39.97 -13.62
N THR A 117 3.48 40.27 -12.83
CA THR A 117 2.30 41.04 -13.24
C THR A 117 2.36 42.42 -12.60
N LYS A 118 1.35 43.26 -12.85
CA LYS A 118 1.25 44.57 -12.18
C LYS A 118 1.02 44.45 -10.68
N THR A 119 0.47 43.34 -10.21
CA THR A 119 -0.04 43.19 -8.84
C THR A 119 0.70 42.14 -8.01
N ASP A 120 1.45 41.26 -8.65
CA ASP A 120 2.10 40.12 -8.00
C ASP A 120 3.21 39.53 -8.89
N ILE A 121 3.94 38.59 -8.29
CA ILE A 121 4.74 37.61 -9.01
C ILE A 121 4.20 36.21 -8.70
N GLU A 122 4.04 35.39 -9.73
CA GLU A 122 3.70 33.96 -9.64
C GLU A 122 4.82 33.12 -10.22
N CYS A 123 5.37 32.21 -9.42
CA CYS A 123 6.39 31.27 -9.85
C CYS A 123 5.84 29.84 -9.87
N THR A 124 6.08 29.13 -10.97
CA THR A 124 5.64 27.75 -11.17
C THR A 124 6.86 26.82 -11.16
N LEU A 125 6.85 25.82 -10.28
CA LEU A 125 7.90 24.81 -10.17
C LEU A 125 7.93 23.90 -11.41
N SER A 126 9.13 23.52 -11.83
CA SER A 126 9.33 22.56 -12.92
C SER A 126 9.48 21.13 -12.37
N ALA A 127 9.59 20.15 -13.27
CA ALA A 127 9.94 18.77 -12.91
C ALA A 127 11.33 18.64 -12.25
N GLU A 128 12.21 19.63 -12.41
CA GLU A 128 13.52 19.64 -11.76
C GLU A 128 13.41 19.74 -10.23
N ALA A 129 12.35 20.37 -9.71
CA ALA A 129 12.13 20.47 -8.27
C ALA A 129 11.68 19.14 -7.63
N GLU A 130 11.27 18.14 -8.44
CA GLU A 130 10.71 16.89 -7.93
C GLU A 130 11.75 15.97 -7.30
N ASN A 131 11.37 15.32 -6.20
CA ASN A 131 12.18 14.33 -5.50
C ASN A 131 13.58 14.83 -5.06
N LYS A 132 13.73 16.15 -4.93
CA LYS A 132 14.95 16.79 -4.44
C LYS A 132 14.79 17.33 -3.02
N ASP A 133 15.88 17.35 -2.29
CA ASP A 133 16.00 18.03 -1.01
C ASP A 133 16.55 19.45 -1.21
N ASN A 134 16.40 20.30 -0.19
CA ASN A 134 16.97 21.65 -0.14
C ASN A 134 16.64 22.49 -1.38
N VAL A 135 15.44 22.33 -1.93
CA VAL A 135 15.04 23.04 -3.14
C VAL A 135 14.74 24.50 -2.78
N GLY A 136 15.47 25.44 -3.39
CA GLY A 136 15.30 26.87 -3.13
C GLY A 136 16.35 27.75 -3.79
N GLY A 137 16.26 29.05 -3.50
CA GLY A 137 17.17 30.08 -4.01
C GLY A 137 16.74 31.50 -3.65
N ARG A 138 17.13 32.47 -4.48
CA ARG A 138 16.71 33.88 -4.36
C ARG A 138 16.00 34.30 -5.64
N LEU A 139 15.10 35.27 -5.54
CA LEU A 139 14.49 35.91 -6.69
C LEU A 139 14.53 37.41 -6.49
N TRP A 140 14.50 38.13 -7.60
CA TRP A 140 14.34 39.57 -7.65
C TRP A 140 13.47 39.94 -8.83
N PHE A 141 12.76 41.05 -8.70
CA PHE A 141 11.99 41.63 -9.79
C PHE A 141 11.85 43.13 -9.58
N THR A 142 11.48 43.83 -10.63
CA THR A 142 11.38 45.28 -10.63
C THR A 142 9.91 45.71 -10.61
N SER A 143 9.66 46.80 -9.91
CA SER A 143 8.38 47.49 -9.85
C SER A 143 8.62 48.97 -10.04
N ARG A 144 7.59 49.74 -10.37
CA ARG A 144 7.63 51.21 -10.40
C ARG A 144 6.88 51.75 -9.20
N ALA A 145 7.45 52.72 -8.51
CA ALA A 145 6.72 53.54 -7.55
C ALA A 145 5.75 54.49 -8.29
N HIS A 146 4.50 54.07 -8.51
CA HIS A 146 3.62 54.76 -9.46
C HIS A 146 2.85 55.95 -8.87
N GLN A 147 2.86 56.12 -7.54
CA GLN A 147 2.14 57.19 -6.86
C GLN A 147 2.74 57.52 -5.51
N GLU A 148 2.30 58.64 -4.91
CA GLU A 148 2.70 59.03 -3.56
C GLU A 148 2.22 58.02 -2.53
N TYR A 149 3.01 57.86 -1.48
CA TYR A 149 2.71 56.97 -0.37
C TYR A 149 3.14 57.61 0.94
N ASN A 150 2.30 57.52 1.98
CA ASN A 150 2.47 58.33 3.20
C ASN A 150 2.80 57.48 4.45
N GLU A 151 3.28 56.25 4.25
CA GLU A 151 3.69 55.37 5.35
C GLU A 151 5.14 54.94 5.19
N ALA A 152 5.78 54.61 6.31
CA ALA A 152 7.18 54.18 6.33
C ALA A 152 7.39 52.73 5.85
N ASN A 153 6.34 51.91 5.82
CA ASN A 153 6.40 50.50 5.47
C ASN A 153 5.44 50.20 4.31
N LEU A 154 5.88 49.34 3.40
CA LEU A 154 5.04 48.74 2.36
C LEU A 154 4.56 47.37 2.81
N THR A 155 3.29 47.05 2.54
CA THR A 155 2.68 45.77 2.91
C THR A 155 2.60 44.83 1.72
N PHE A 156 3.48 43.82 1.71
CA PHE A 156 3.47 42.74 0.74
C PHE A 156 2.54 41.60 1.18
N THR A 157 2.03 40.84 0.23
CA THR A 157 1.20 39.66 0.51
C THR A 157 1.98 38.38 0.20
N VAL A 158 2.29 37.58 1.21
CA VAL A 158 3.18 36.41 1.10
C VAL A 158 2.38 35.12 1.29
N ASN A 159 2.73 34.05 0.56
CA ASN A 159 2.25 32.67 0.80
C ASN A 159 0.72 32.56 0.96
N GLY A 160 -0.05 33.02 -0.03
CA GLY A 160 -1.50 32.78 -0.05
C GLY A 160 -2.36 33.66 0.88
N ASN A 161 -1.81 34.78 1.41
CA ASN A 161 -2.48 35.99 1.92
C ASN A 161 -1.90 36.57 3.23
N THR A 162 -0.69 36.18 3.65
CA THR A 162 -0.07 36.69 4.88
C THR A 162 0.56 38.07 4.64
N PRO A 163 0.13 39.14 5.34
CA PRO A 163 0.73 40.46 5.17
C PRO A 163 2.14 40.51 5.79
N LYS A 164 3.08 41.13 5.06
CA LYS A 164 4.45 41.41 5.52
C LYS A 164 4.78 42.88 5.32
N GLU A 165 5.03 43.57 6.42
CA GLU A 165 5.57 44.93 6.38
C GLU A 165 7.07 44.90 6.04
N VAL A 166 7.43 45.72 5.05
CA VAL A 166 8.80 45.92 4.59
C VAL A 166 9.11 47.42 4.65
N PRO A 167 10.12 47.86 5.41
CA PRO A 167 10.42 49.27 5.55
C PRO A 167 10.94 49.87 4.25
N LEU A 168 10.55 51.13 3.99
CA LEU A 168 11.17 51.93 2.94
C LEU A 168 12.66 52.12 3.23
N PRO A 169 13.51 52.15 2.18
CA PRO A 169 14.94 52.30 2.35
C PRO A 169 15.27 53.63 3.03
N ASN A 170 16.41 53.66 3.73
CA ASN A 170 16.95 54.84 4.42
C ASN A 170 16.02 55.47 5.50
N GLY A 171 15.03 54.72 6.00
CA GLY A 171 14.10 55.21 7.03
C GLY A 171 13.09 56.25 6.52
N ALA A 172 12.85 56.29 5.21
CA ALA A 172 11.86 57.17 4.61
C ALA A 172 10.47 56.95 5.22
N GLN A 173 9.69 58.03 5.32
CA GLN A 173 8.34 58.03 5.88
C GLN A 173 7.24 58.01 4.80
N GLY A 174 7.63 57.72 3.56
CA GLY A 174 6.76 57.76 2.40
C GLY A 174 7.53 57.82 1.08
N ILE A 175 6.78 57.76 -0.01
CA ILE A 175 7.24 57.96 -1.38
C ILE A 175 6.70 59.31 -1.84
N GLY A 176 7.60 60.25 -2.12
CA GLY A 176 7.27 61.60 -2.59
C GLY A 176 7.70 61.83 -4.04
N TYR A 177 7.60 63.08 -4.49
CA TYR A 177 8.10 63.49 -5.80
C TYR A 177 9.59 63.80 -5.76
N ASP A 178 10.30 63.42 -6.82
CA ASP A 178 11.66 63.88 -7.06
C ASP A 178 11.66 65.41 -7.22
N PRO A 179 12.46 66.18 -6.45
CA PRO A 179 12.55 67.63 -6.60
C PRO A 179 13.13 68.08 -7.95
N PHE A 180 13.70 67.18 -8.75
CA PHE A 180 14.23 67.49 -10.07
C PHE A 180 13.14 67.91 -11.05
N THR A 181 13.42 68.97 -11.81
CA THR A 181 12.69 69.29 -13.04
C THR A 181 13.66 69.70 -14.15
N PRO A 182 13.38 69.32 -15.42
CA PRO A 182 14.29 69.60 -16.52
C PRO A 182 14.41 71.11 -16.78
N GLN A 183 15.66 71.58 -16.91
CA GLN A 183 15.99 72.97 -17.23
C GLN A 183 16.52 73.14 -18.66
N GLU A 184 17.01 72.06 -19.27
CA GLU A 184 17.59 72.03 -20.61
C GLU A 184 16.85 71.02 -21.49
N LEU A 185 17.10 71.09 -22.80
CA LEU A 185 16.56 70.12 -23.77
C LEU A 185 17.11 68.74 -23.46
N MET A 186 16.25 67.73 -23.45
CA MET A 186 16.70 66.35 -23.26
C MET A 186 15.79 65.36 -23.98
N LYS A 187 16.29 64.14 -24.14
CA LYS A 187 15.53 63.02 -24.67
C LYS A 187 15.57 61.89 -23.66
N MET A 188 14.44 61.22 -23.45
CA MET A 188 14.31 60.05 -22.59
C MET A 188 13.82 58.87 -23.43
N GLY A 189 14.28 57.68 -23.08
CA GLY A 189 13.93 56.42 -23.74
C GLY A 189 13.85 55.30 -22.72
N TYR A 190 12.75 54.54 -22.70
CA TYR A 190 12.57 53.41 -21.80
C TYR A 190 11.47 52.48 -22.29
N PHE A 191 11.53 51.21 -21.88
CA PHE A 191 10.46 50.25 -22.11
C PHE A 191 9.41 50.34 -21.01
N ILE A 192 8.14 50.46 -21.39
CA ILE A 192 7.01 50.38 -20.44
C ILE A 192 6.55 48.94 -20.22
N ASP A 193 6.63 48.12 -21.28
CA ASP A 193 6.10 46.76 -21.35
C ASP A 193 7.13 45.83 -22.03
N ASP A 194 6.68 44.66 -22.51
CA ASP A 194 7.61 43.68 -23.06
C ASP A 194 8.23 44.07 -24.40
N ASP A 195 7.43 44.70 -25.26
CA ASP A 195 7.79 45.10 -26.62
C ASP A 195 7.48 46.57 -26.94
N THR A 196 6.99 47.38 -25.98
CA THR A 196 6.72 48.81 -26.21
C THR A 196 7.85 49.70 -25.68
N LEU A 197 8.54 50.36 -26.62
CA LEU A 197 9.58 51.36 -26.40
C LEU A 197 9.00 52.77 -26.46
N THR A 198 9.16 53.54 -25.38
CA THR A 198 8.75 54.93 -25.28
C THR A 198 9.93 55.86 -25.54
N TRP A 199 9.76 56.86 -26.41
CA TRP A 199 10.63 58.01 -26.54
C TRP A 199 9.93 59.30 -26.10
N ARG A 200 10.65 60.15 -25.38
CA ARG A 200 10.18 61.50 -25.02
C ARG A 200 11.22 62.55 -25.34
N VAL A 201 10.90 63.52 -26.18
CA VAL A 201 11.70 64.73 -26.39
C VAL A 201 11.13 65.84 -25.51
N ILE A 202 11.93 66.30 -24.57
CA ILE A 202 11.54 67.20 -23.48
C ILE A 202 12.15 68.57 -23.74
N VAL A 203 11.28 69.57 -23.79
CA VAL A 203 11.63 70.95 -24.14
C VAL A 203 11.09 71.88 -23.06
N PRO A 204 11.92 72.27 -22.06
CA PRO A 204 11.54 73.29 -21.10
C PRO A 204 11.25 74.62 -21.81
N GLY A 205 10.10 75.23 -21.56
CA GLY A 205 9.69 76.49 -22.17
C GLY A 205 10.67 77.64 -21.89
N LYS A 206 11.32 77.61 -20.72
CA LYS A 206 12.41 78.54 -20.38
C LYS A 206 13.61 78.45 -21.34
N ALA A 207 13.90 77.27 -21.90
CA ALA A 207 14.94 77.12 -22.93
C ALA A 207 14.54 77.74 -24.28
N LEU A 208 13.27 78.17 -24.41
CA LEU A 208 12.71 78.83 -25.58
C LEU A 208 12.39 80.33 -25.34
N ALA A 209 12.82 80.94 -24.23
CA ALA A 209 12.45 82.31 -23.86
C ALA A 209 12.69 83.35 -24.99
N ASP A 210 13.77 83.17 -25.76
CA ASP A 210 14.13 84.07 -26.88
C ASP A 210 13.58 83.60 -28.24
N LYS A 211 12.67 82.62 -28.26
CA LYS A 211 12.17 81.96 -29.48
C LYS A 211 10.65 82.08 -29.56
N SER A 212 10.16 82.60 -30.70
CA SER A 212 8.72 82.63 -31.01
C SER A 212 8.21 81.33 -31.64
N GLN A 213 9.11 80.38 -31.92
CA GLN A 213 8.80 79.13 -32.59
C GLN A 213 9.57 77.95 -31.97
N LEU A 214 8.94 76.78 -31.99
CA LEU A 214 9.53 75.50 -31.64
C LEU A 214 9.43 74.57 -32.85
N SER A 215 10.54 73.92 -33.18
CA SER A 215 10.62 72.84 -34.15
C SER A 215 11.27 71.62 -33.48
N ILE A 216 10.65 70.45 -33.62
CA ILE A 216 11.18 69.16 -33.19
C ILE A 216 11.17 68.25 -34.41
N SER A 217 12.26 67.54 -34.67
CA SER A 217 12.39 66.53 -35.70
C SER A 217 12.96 65.26 -35.09
N ASP A 218 12.22 64.16 -35.12
CA ASP A 218 12.60 62.89 -34.50
C ASP A 218 12.47 61.77 -35.56
N PRO A 219 13.58 61.39 -36.21
CA PRO A 219 13.68 60.16 -36.97
C PRO A 219 13.84 59.00 -35.98
N TYR A 220 12.74 58.47 -35.46
CA TYR A 220 12.74 57.38 -34.48
C TYR A 220 13.17 56.02 -35.07
N ALA A 221 13.58 56.00 -36.34
CA ALA A 221 14.21 54.87 -37.00
C ALA A 221 15.41 54.36 -36.20
N THR A 222 15.48 53.05 -35.97
CA THR A 222 16.66 52.39 -35.38
C THR A 222 17.14 51.32 -36.35
N PRO A 223 18.40 51.39 -36.85
CA PRO A 223 18.91 50.41 -37.79
C PRO A 223 18.75 48.96 -37.30
N GLY A 224 18.24 48.08 -38.17
CA GLY A 224 18.07 46.66 -37.86
C GLY A 224 16.81 46.31 -37.05
N THR A 225 16.00 47.31 -36.70
CA THR A 225 14.72 47.13 -36.00
C THR A 225 13.61 47.80 -36.80
N ASN A 226 12.45 47.16 -36.86
CA ASN A 226 11.23 47.79 -37.35
C ASN A 226 10.33 48.14 -36.17
N PHE A 227 9.62 49.25 -36.29
CA PHE A 227 8.67 49.69 -35.28
C PHE A 227 7.27 49.81 -35.87
N THR A 228 6.27 49.58 -35.03
CA THR A 228 4.90 50.01 -35.29
C THR A 228 4.57 51.15 -34.33
N LEU A 229 4.18 52.31 -34.85
CA LEU A 229 3.75 53.45 -34.04
C LEU A 229 2.42 53.13 -33.34
N GLU A 230 2.46 52.83 -32.04
CA GLU A 230 1.25 52.55 -31.25
C GLU A 230 0.55 53.85 -30.84
N GLY A 231 1.33 54.84 -30.40
CA GLY A 231 0.80 56.11 -29.94
C GLY A 231 1.80 57.25 -30.10
N ALA A 232 1.28 58.47 -30.31
CA ALA A 232 2.09 59.68 -30.28
C ALA A 232 1.27 60.85 -29.77
N TRP A 233 1.91 61.68 -28.95
CA TRP A 233 1.31 62.85 -28.33
C TRP A 233 2.30 64.00 -28.28
N PHE A 234 1.77 65.21 -28.42
CA PHE A 234 2.48 66.42 -28.07
C PHE A 234 1.67 67.17 -27.02
N TYR A 235 2.27 67.45 -25.87
CA TYR A 235 1.57 68.04 -24.74
C TYR A 235 2.47 69.01 -23.98
N LYS A 236 1.85 69.78 -23.08
CA LYS A 236 2.58 70.62 -22.12
C LYS A 236 2.18 70.30 -20.68
N ILE A 237 3.13 70.51 -19.77
CA ILE A 237 2.93 70.38 -18.32
C ILE A 237 3.49 71.59 -17.58
N PRO A 238 2.99 71.95 -16.38
CA PRO A 238 3.70 72.86 -15.47
C PRO A 238 5.10 72.33 -15.14
N ASN A 239 6.11 73.19 -15.20
CA ASN A 239 7.48 72.85 -14.80
C ASN A 239 7.59 72.79 -13.26
N THR A 240 7.05 71.73 -12.66
CA THR A 240 7.04 71.50 -11.21
C THR A 240 7.39 70.04 -10.90
N PRO A 241 8.00 69.73 -9.74
CA PRO A 241 8.29 68.35 -9.32
C PRO A 241 7.09 67.41 -9.42
N LYS A 242 5.91 67.86 -8.98
CA LYS A 242 4.66 67.10 -9.05
C LYS A 242 4.32 66.70 -10.48
N CYS A 243 4.27 67.67 -11.40
CA CYS A 243 3.85 67.40 -12.77
C CYS A 243 4.91 66.72 -13.62
N TRP A 244 6.18 66.90 -13.30
CA TRP A 244 7.27 66.11 -13.89
C TRP A 244 7.12 64.62 -13.57
N ASN A 245 6.75 64.30 -12.33
CA ASN A 245 6.60 62.93 -11.86
C ASN A 245 5.18 62.36 -12.05
N ASN A 246 4.15 63.17 -12.31
CA ASN A 246 2.77 62.70 -12.48
C ASN A 246 2.12 63.24 -13.77
N LEU A 247 2.64 62.75 -14.90
CA LEU A 247 2.31 63.21 -16.24
C LEU A 247 0.91 62.80 -16.72
N TYR A 248 0.23 61.89 -16.01
CA TYR A 248 -1.09 61.39 -16.39
C TYR A 248 -2.23 62.05 -15.60
N SER A 249 -1.91 62.90 -14.63
CA SER A 249 -2.94 63.67 -13.92
C SER A 249 -3.48 64.81 -14.77
N ASP A 250 -4.80 65.00 -14.75
CA ASP A 250 -5.50 66.05 -15.50
C ASP A 250 -5.01 67.46 -15.14
N GLU A 251 -4.58 67.66 -13.88
CA GLU A 251 -4.02 68.94 -13.43
C GLU A 251 -2.64 69.24 -14.02
N CYS A 252 -1.90 68.21 -14.46
CA CYS A 252 -0.55 68.34 -14.94
C CYS A 252 -0.45 68.33 -16.46
N ARG A 253 -1.26 67.55 -17.17
CA ARG A 253 -1.11 67.38 -18.62
C ARG A 253 -2.17 68.11 -19.42
N THR A 254 -1.72 69.07 -20.24
CA THR A 254 -2.55 69.66 -21.30
C THR A 254 -2.10 69.12 -22.64
N GLU A 255 -2.93 68.26 -23.24
CA GLU A 255 -2.68 67.75 -24.59
C GLU A 255 -2.80 68.87 -25.63
N LEU A 256 -1.82 68.95 -26.53
CA LEU A 256 -1.80 69.93 -27.63
C LEU A 256 -2.04 69.25 -28.98
N TRP A 257 -1.69 67.97 -29.10
CA TRP A 257 -1.96 67.10 -30.23
C TRP A 257 -1.82 65.63 -29.82
N SER A 258 -2.54 64.75 -30.50
CA SER A 258 -2.34 63.29 -30.45
C SER A 258 -2.59 62.66 -31.81
N LYS A 259 -2.03 61.47 -32.04
CA LYS A 259 -2.20 60.70 -33.29
C LYS A 259 -3.67 60.53 -33.69
N GLU A 260 -4.54 60.34 -32.71
CA GLU A 260 -5.98 60.12 -32.91
C GLU A 260 -6.82 61.41 -32.74
N GLY A 261 -6.20 62.50 -32.27
CA GLY A 261 -6.86 63.75 -31.91
C GLY A 261 -6.59 64.91 -32.86
N ALA A 262 -7.25 66.03 -32.58
CA ALA A 262 -7.01 67.28 -33.28
C ALA A 262 -5.80 68.04 -32.69
N ALA A 263 -5.09 68.78 -33.54
CA ALA A 263 -4.06 69.70 -33.08
C ALA A 263 -4.70 71.00 -32.55
N THR A 264 -4.09 71.57 -31.52
CA THR A 264 -4.35 72.94 -31.07
C THR A 264 -3.91 73.92 -32.16
N GLU A 265 -4.66 75.02 -32.35
CA GLU A 265 -4.29 76.05 -33.31
C GLU A 265 -2.87 76.59 -33.07
N GLY A 266 -2.04 76.65 -34.12
CA GLY A 266 -0.62 77.02 -34.03
C GLY A 266 0.33 75.86 -33.71
N VAL A 267 -0.18 74.65 -33.50
CA VAL A 267 0.61 73.40 -33.40
C VAL A 267 0.37 72.57 -34.66
N ASN A 268 1.44 72.22 -35.38
CA ASN A 268 1.38 71.34 -36.54
C ASN A 268 2.30 70.14 -36.31
N VAL A 269 1.76 68.94 -36.47
CA VAL A 269 2.52 67.69 -36.37
C VAL A 269 2.42 66.93 -37.69
N ALA A 270 3.56 66.55 -38.24
CA ALA A 270 3.66 65.73 -39.43
C ALA A 270 4.44 64.46 -39.08
N PHE A 271 3.81 63.31 -39.19
CA PHE A 271 4.44 62.01 -39.01
C PHE A 271 4.35 61.18 -40.30
N ASP A 272 5.37 60.37 -40.55
CA ASP A 272 5.47 59.48 -41.71
C ASP A 272 5.97 58.12 -41.24
N ASP A 273 5.04 57.20 -41.00
CA ASP A 273 5.30 55.84 -40.53
C ASP A 273 6.17 55.03 -41.53
N ALA A 274 6.18 55.39 -42.83
CA ALA A 274 7.02 54.71 -43.81
C ALA A 274 8.47 55.20 -43.79
N LYS A 275 8.72 56.36 -43.17
CA LYS A 275 10.06 56.94 -43.00
C LYS A 275 10.52 56.95 -41.55
N ASP A 276 9.70 56.44 -40.62
CA ASP A 276 9.94 56.47 -39.18
C ASP A 276 10.29 57.87 -38.67
N THR A 277 9.49 58.88 -39.07
CA THR A 277 9.72 60.28 -38.65
C THR A 277 8.49 60.91 -38.03
N ILE A 278 8.71 61.75 -37.03
CA ILE A 278 7.72 62.69 -36.52
C ILE A 278 8.33 64.08 -36.36
N ASN A 279 7.62 65.09 -36.86
CA ASN A 279 8.05 66.48 -36.84
C ASN A 279 6.96 67.34 -36.21
N VAL A 280 7.33 68.14 -35.22
CA VAL A 280 6.43 69.09 -34.55
C VAL A 280 6.90 70.50 -34.85
N THR A 281 5.96 71.38 -35.24
CA THR A 281 6.21 72.82 -35.34
C THR A 281 5.15 73.59 -34.56
N VAL A 282 5.59 74.54 -33.75
CA VAL A 282 4.72 75.39 -32.93
C VAL A 282 5.05 76.85 -33.20
N GLY A 283 4.03 77.67 -33.40
CA GLY A 283 4.14 79.11 -33.61
C GLY A 283 2.77 79.78 -33.54
N ALA A 284 2.69 81.04 -34.01
CA ALA A 284 1.45 81.82 -33.96
C ALA A 284 0.23 81.07 -34.56
N PRO A 285 -0.97 81.15 -33.95
CA PRO A 285 -1.31 81.99 -32.79
C PRO A 285 -0.90 81.41 -31.42
N PHE A 286 -0.40 80.17 -31.35
CA PHE A 286 0.04 79.55 -30.10
C PHE A 286 1.21 80.32 -29.49
N GLN A 287 1.13 80.60 -28.18
CA GLN A 287 2.17 81.29 -27.43
C GLN A 287 2.91 80.30 -26.51
N ILE A 288 4.22 80.27 -26.62
CA ILE A 288 5.09 79.44 -25.77
C ILE A 288 5.15 80.06 -24.37
N GLN A 289 5.06 79.21 -23.34
CA GLN A 289 5.03 79.60 -21.94
C GLN A 289 6.30 79.10 -21.24
N GLU A 290 7.06 80.01 -20.61
CA GLU A 290 8.35 79.69 -19.98
C GLU A 290 8.22 78.74 -18.78
N ASP A 291 7.10 78.79 -18.07
CA ASP A 291 6.81 77.97 -16.88
C ASP A 291 6.32 76.56 -17.23
N LYS A 292 6.32 76.18 -18.51
CA LYS A 292 5.88 74.87 -19.00
C LYS A 292 7.02 74.02 -19.50
N ILE A 293 6.80 72.72 -19.56
CA ILE A 293 7.61 71.75 -20.31
C ILE A 293 6.75 71.24 -21.45
N TYR A 294 7.28 71.28 -22.67
CA TYR A 294 6.67 70.71 -23.85
C TYR A 294 7.30 69.36 -24.14
N THR A 295 6.48 68.34 -24.37
CA THR A 295 6.96 66.98 -24.58
C THR A 295 6.34 66.39 -25.83
N LEU A 296 7.19 65.94 -26.75
CA LEU A 296 6.81 64.97 -27.78
C LEU A 296 7.03 63.58 -27.20
N HIS A 297 5.96 62.80 -27.08
CA HIS A 297 5.96 61.43 -26.56
C HIS A 297 5.55 60.48 -27.69
N ILE A 298 6.36 59.48 -27.95
CA ILE A 298 6.20 58.46 -28.99
C ILE A 298 6.26 57.09 -28.32
N ASP A 299 5.23 56.26 -28.51
CA ASP A 299 5.22 54.86 -28.09
C ASP A 299 5.30 53.96 -29.33
N LEU A 300 6.33 53.13 -29.37
CA LEU A 300 6.69 52.26 -30.48
C LEU A 300 6.64 50.81 -30.04
N LYS A 301 5.86 49.98 -30.72
CA LYS A 301 5.99 48.54 -30.63
C LYS A 301 7.19 48.09 -31.42
N VAL A 302 8.10 47.37 -30.79
CA VAL A 302 9.26 46.74 -31.42
C VAL A 302 8.82 45.44 -32.08
N ASP A 303 9.10 45.28 -33.38
CA ASP A 303 8.73 44.05 -34.08
C ASP A 303 9.61 42.88 -33.62
N GLY A 304 8.97 41.82 -33.13
CA GLY A 304 9.63 40.59 -32.68
C GLY A 304 9.90 40.58 -31.17
N THR A 305 10.74 39.64 -30.73
CA THR A 305 11.09 39.49 -29.31
C THR A 305 12.28 40.37 -28.98
N VAL A 306 12.13 41.28 -28.01
CA VAL A 306 13.23 42.11 -27.49
C VAL A 306 13.94 41.35 -26.38
N VAL A 307 15.23 41.11 -26.57
CA VAL A 307 16.06 40.40 -25.57
C VAL A 307 16.47 41.38 -24.48
N ASN A 308 16.51 40.93 -23.23
CA ASN A 308 17.03 41.76 -22.13
C ASN A 308 18.49 42.15 -22.41
N GLY A 309 18.83 43.41 -22.16
CA GLY A 309 20.11 44.03 -22.50
C GLY A 309 20.20 44.58 -23.93
N SER A 310 19.17 44.40 -24.78
CA SER A 310 19.12 45.10 -26.06
C SER A 310 19.05 46.62 -25.86
N GLU A 311 19.84 47.36 -26.65
CA GLU A 311 19.91 48.81 -26.62
C GLU A 311 19.35 49.41 -27.90
N PHE A 312 18.56 50.48 -27.75
CA PHE A 312 17.97 51.24 -28.84
C PHE A 312 18.41 52.69 -28.68
N GLU A 313 19.09 53.25 -29.67
CA GLU A 313 19.51 54.65 -29.68
C GLU A 313 18.59 55.46 -30.59
N ASN A 314 18.15 56.63 -30.12
CA ASN A 314 17.39 57.56 -30.92
C ASN A 314 17.90 58.99 -30.71
N THR A 315 17.96 59.75 -31.80
CA THR A 315 18.42 61.14 -31.85
C THR A 315 17.34 62.04 -32.42
N ALA A 316 16.96 63.08 -31.68
CA ALA A 316 16.04 64.12 -32.13
C ALA A 316 16.77 65.46 -32.29
N THR A 317 16.23 66.34 -33.12
CA THR A 317 16.69 67.72 -33.29
C THR A 317 15.60 68.69 -32.86
N VAL A 318 15.93 69.60 -31.93
CA VAL A 318 15.04 70.65 -31.41
C VAL A 318 15.62 72.02 -31.76
N ASN A 319 14.96 72.79 -32.62
CA ASN A 319 15.46 74.10 -33.09
C ASN A 319 16.93 74.06 -33.58
N GLY A 320 17.34 72.96 -34.20
CA GLY A 320 18.70 72.73 -34.68
C GLY A 320 19.68 72.17 -33.65
N GLN A 321 19.28 72.03 -32.38
CA GLN A 321 20.08 71.38 -31.34
C GLN A 321 19.77 69.89 -31.27
N VAL A 322 20.79 69.07 -31.14
CA VAL A 322 20.65 67.60 -31.13
C VAL A 322 20.52 67.09 -29.70
N VAL A 323 19.57 66.19 -29.46
CA VAL A 323 19.40 65.44 -28.22
C VAL A 323 19.32 63.96 -28.54
N THR A 324 20.19 63.17 -27.90
CA THR A 324 20.32 61.72 -28.14
C THR A 324 20.09 60.97 -26.84
N GLN A 325 19.50 59.78 -26.93
CA GLN A 325 19.31 58.91 -25.78
C GLN A 325 19.35 57.44 -26.22
N THR A 326 19.86 56.60 -25.33
CA THR A 326 19.80 55.13 -25.44
C THR A 326 18.77 54.58 -24.44
N ALA A 327 17.93 53.66 -24.90
CA ALA A 327 16.99 52.91 -24.09
C ALA A 327 17.44 51.45 -24.05
N THR A 328 17.58 50.90 -22.85
CA THR A 328 17.97 49.50 -22.64
C THR A 328 16.77 48.68 -22.20
N LYS A 329 16.58 47.49 -22.78
CA LYS A 329 15.58 46.53 -22.32
C LYS A 329 16.05 45.90 -21.02
N GLU A 330 15.61 46.46 -19.89
CA GLU A 330 15.90 45.87 -18.58
C GLU A 330 15.04 44.64 -18.31
N ALA A 331 15.63 43.63 -17.69
CA ALA A 331 14.93 42.43 -17.25
C ALA A 331 13.85 42.76 -16.22
N ALA A 332 12.67 42.14 -16.35
CA ALA A 332 11.60 42.27 -15.37
C ALA A 332 11.99 41.67 -14.00
N GLY A 333 12.84 40.65 -14.01
CA GLY A 333 13.38 40.01 -12.82
C GLY A 333 14.40 38.94 -13.16
N GLY A 334 14.82 38.20 -12.14
CA GLY A 334 15.73 37.07 -12.23
C GLY A 334 15.75 36.29 -10.92
N GLY A 335 16.26 35.08 -10.94
CA GLY A 335 16.38 34.32 -9.70
C GLY A 335 17.23 33.09 -9.83
N THR A 336 17.67 32.58 -8.68
CA THR A 336 18.40 31.35 -8.55
C THR A 336 17.50 30.21 -8.09
N GLY A 337 17.87 29.00 -8.49
CA GLY A 337 17.27 27.75 -8.05
C GLY A 337 18.33 26.65 -7.93
N SER A 338 18.22 25.88 -6.87
CA SER A 338 19.08 24.75 -6.56
C SER A 338 18.29 23.68 -5.84
N GLY A 339 18.82 22.45 -5.80
CA GLY A 339 18.26 21.34 -5.07
C GLY A 339 19.17 20.12 -5.15
N ASP A 340 19.22 19.35 -4.07
CA ASP A 340 20.05 18.16 -3.95
C ASP A 340 19.25 16.93 -4.36
N ALA A 341 19.82 16.06 -5.19
CA ALA A 341 19.22 14.76 -5.45
C ALA A 341 19.19 13.92 -4.15
N ALA A 342 18.07 13.26 -3.85
CA ALA A 342 18.00 12.34 -2.73
C ALA A 342 18.75 11.03 -3.02
N GLY A 343 19.38 10.45 -2.00
CA GLY A 343 20.09 9.17 -2.09
C GLY A 343 19.16 7.95 -2.14
N HIS A 344 19.73 6.76 -2.24
CA HIS A 344 19.00 5.50 -2.27
C HIS A 344 19.65 4.47 -1.34
N ILE A 345 18.89 3.45 -0.93
CA ILE A 345 19.42 2.28 -0.25
C ILE A 345 19.07 1.05 -1.09
N ARG A 346 20.09 0.30 -1.52
CA ARG A 346 19.97 -0.94 -2.30
C ARG A 346 20.20 -2.12 -1.38
N LEU A 347 19.17 -2.94 -1.17
CA LEU A 347 19.28 -4.16 -0.38
C LEU A 347 19.46 -5.38 -1.29
N VAL A 348 20.33 -6.29 -0.88
CA VAL A 348 20.70 -7.49 -1.63
C VAL A 348 20.61 -8.69 -0.69
N LYS A 349 19.84 -9.72 -1.07
CA LYS A 349 19.78 -10.96 -0.29
C LYS A 349 20.98 -11.86 -0.60
N ARG A 350 21.52 -12.47 0.44
CA ARG A 350 22.44 -13.61 0.36
C ARG A 350 21.99 -14.71 1.31
N LEU A 351 22.38 -15.93 0.98
CA LEU A 351 22.18 -17.12 1.78
C LEU A 351 23.56 -17.74 2.00
N ASP A 352 23.85 -18.15 3.23
CA ASP A 352 25.10 -18.78 3.61
C ASP A 352 24.83 -20.20 4.12
N GLY A 353 25.25 -21.21 3.38
CA GLY A 353 24.95 -22.61 3.69
C GLY A 353 24.86 -23.48 2.44
N ALA A 354 24.98 -24.80 2.64
CA ALA A 354 24.98 -25.76 1.53
C ALA A 354 23.58 -26.26 1.14
N ASN A 355 22.54 -25.96 1.93
CA ASN A 355 21.18 -26.42 1.66
C ASN A 355 20.48 -25.50 0.63
N THR A 356 19.75 -26.11 -0.30
CA THR A 356 19.14 -25.38 -1.40
C THR A 356 17.84 -24.70 -0.98
N VAL A 357 17.73 -23.41 -1.30
CA VAL A 357 16.50 -22.60 -1.16
C VAL A 357 16.04 -22.19 -2.56
N PRO A 358 14.74 -22.30 -2.90
CA PRO A 358 14.23 -21.85 -4.19
C PRO A 358 14.55 -20.37 -4.44
N ALA A 359 15.04 -20.05 -5.63
CA ALA A 359 15.52 -18.72 -6.01
C ALA A 359 14.43 -17.63 -5.91
N ASP A 360 13.17 -18.00 -6.10
CA ASP A 360 11.98 -17.15 -6.01
C ASP A 360 11.44 -16.98 -4.58
N THR A 361 12.04 -17.63 -3.57
CA THR A 361 11.69 -17.45 -2.16
C THR A 361 11.85 -15.98 -1.76
N ILE A 362 10.82 -15.40 -1.16
CA ILE A 362 10.78 -14.01 -0.72
C ILE A 362 11.09 -13.90 0.77
N PHE A 363 12.05 -13.05 1.10
CA PHE A 363 12.36 -12.57 2.44
C PHE A 363 11.77 -11.15 2.57
N PRO A 364 10.62 -10.96 3.24
CA PRO A 364 10.07 -9.64 3.46
C PRO A 364 10.96 -8.84 4.42
N VAL A 365 11.31 -7.61 4.05
CA VAL A 365 12.07 -6.69 4.90
C VAL A 365 11.21 -5.45 5.15
N GLU A 366 10.71 -5.30 6.36
CA GLU A 366 10.03 -4.08 6.79
C GLU A 366 11.04 -2.95 6.88
N PHE A 367 10.64 -1.74 6.47
CA PHE A 367 11.45 -0.54 6.67
C PHE A 367 10.63 0.56 7.35
N SER A 368 11.32 1.41 8.11
CA SER A 368 10.75 2.61 8.70
C SER A 368 11.77 3.75 8.79
N PHE A 369 11.36 4.97 8.44
CA PHE A 369 12.14 6.19 8.62
C PHE A 369 11.21 7.42 8.74
N GLU A 370 11.75 8.57 9.11
CA GLU A 370 10.98 9.82 9.14
C GLU A 370 11.22 10.65 7.87
N ARG A 371 10.14 11.18 7.29
CA ARG A 371 10.17 12.18 6.22
C ARG A 371 9.32 13.37 6.64
N ALA A 372 9.93 14.55 6.75
CA ALA A 372 9.27 15.77 7.22
C ALA A 372 8.51 15.58 8.56
N GLY A 373 9.11 14.83 9.50
CA GLY A 373 8.52 14.52 10.80
C GLY A 373 7.36 13.51 10.77
N GLN A 374 7.06 12.91 9.62
CA GLN A 374 6.05 11.86 9.49
C GLN A 374 6.72 10.49 9.28
N PRO A 375 6.22 9.42 9.92
CA PRO A 375 6.74 8.09 9.73
C PRO A 375 6.38 7.57 8.33
N VAL A 376 7.38 7.05 7.62
CA VAL A 376 7.23 6.32 6.36
C VAL A 376 7.58 4.87 6.63
N THR A 377 6.65 3.97 6.37
CA THR A 377 6.81 2.52 6.59
C THR A 377 6.43 1.73 5.35
N GLY A 378 7.01 0.54 5.18
CA GLY A 378 6.63 -0.39 4.12
C GLY A 378 7.41 -1.69 4.18
N THR A 379 7.27 -2.52 3.15
CA THR A 379 7.96 -3.82 3.05
C THR A 379 8.63 -3.95 1.69
N LEU A 380 9.89 -4.38 1.69
CA LEU A 380 10.65 -4.76 0.50
C LEU A 380 10.64 -6.27 0.35
N SER A 381 10.38 -6.77 -0.85
CA SER A 381 10.35 -8.21 -1.15
C SER A 381 11.69 -8.65 -1.75
N LEU A 382 12.63 -9.08 -0.91
CA LEU A 382 13.94 -9.54 -1.35
C LEU A 382 13.87 -11.00 -1.76
N LYS A 383 14.41 -11.37 -2.92
CA LYS A 383 14.43 -12.76 -3.40
C LYS A 383 15.74 -13.46 -3.03
N ALA A 384 15.67 -14.77 -2.79
CA ALA A 384 16.84 -15.62 -2.55
C ALA A 384 17.87 -15.61 -3.70
N ASP A 385 17.43 -15.29 -4.93
CA ASP A 385 18.29 -15.14 -6.11
C ASP A 385 19.31 -13.98 -6.03
N GLY A 386 19.20 -13.13 -5.00
CA GLY A 386 20.11 -12.02 -4.78
C GLY A 386 19.87 -10.80 -5.66
N THR A 387 18.72 -10.73 -6.34
CA THR A 387 18.27 -9.55 -7.08
C THR A 387 18.18 -8.34 -6.13
N PRO A 388 18.83 -7.21 -6.45
CA PRO A 388 18.79 -6.02 -5.62
C PRO A 388 17.40 -5.37 -5.62
N VAL A 389 16.96 -4.88 -4.46
CA VAL A 389 15.75 -4.07 -4.30
C VAL A 389 16.14 -2.68 -3.80
N LEU A 390 15.59 -1.61 -4.40
CA LEU A 390 15.90 -0.24 -4.02
C LEU A 390 14.79 0.38 -3.17
N LEU A 391 15.18 0.96 -2.04
CA LEU A 391 14.45 2.00 -1.35
C LEU A 391 14.95 3.36 -1.86
N ARG A 392 14.08 4.11 -2.54
CA ARG A 392 14.43 5.32 -3.29
C ARG A 392 14.11 6.60 -2.51
N ASN A 393 14.74 7.69 -2.95
CA ASN A 393 14.48 9.07 -2.51
C ASN A 393 14.57 9.24 -0.98
N ILE A 394 15.70 8.82 -0.43
CA ILE A 394 15.99 8.97 1.00
C ILE A 394 16.90 10.17 1.18
N SER A 395 16.43 11.15 1.96
CA SER A 395 17.18 12.38 2.20
C SER A 395 18.50 12.10 2.90
N ASN A 396 19.50 12.91 2.62
CA ASN A 396 20.81 12.78 3.24
C ASN A 396 20.71 12.80 4.78
N GLY A 397 21.40 11.87 5.45
CA GLY A 397 21.42 11.77 6.91
C GLY A 397 20.19 11.09 7.53
N VAL A 398 19.14 10.77 6.75
CA VAL A 398 18.01 9.99 7.26
C VAL A 398 18.48 8.58 7.63
N VAL A 399 18.12 8.16 8.84
CA VAL A 399 18.37 6.81 9.34
C VAL A 399 17.14 5.95 9.05
N VAL A 400 17.34 4.92 8.22
CA VAL A 400 16.32 3.93 7.89
C VAL A 400 16.52 2.69 8.75
N THR A 401 15.48 2.27 9.46
CA THR A 401 15.46 0.99 10.15
C THR A 401 14.91 -0.07 9.22
N PHE A 402 15.59 -1.21 9.11
CA PHE A 402 15.14 -2.40 8.39
C PHE A 402 14.93 -3.54 9.39
N LYS A 403 13.93 -4.39 9.13
CA LYS A 403 13.66 -5.59 9.92
C LYS A 403 13.27 -6.74 9.00
N GLU A 404 14.04 -7.82 9.01
CA GLU A 404 13.73 -9.01 8.21
C GLU A 404 12.63 -9.86 8.86
N GLY A 405 11.70 -10.34 8.03
CA GLY A 405 10.85 -11.47 8.30
C GLY A 405 11.35 -12.72 7.58
N VAL A 406 11.36 -13.86 8.28
CA VAL A 406 11.85 -15.14 7.75
C VAL A 406 10.70 -15.96 7.17
N PRO A 407 10.79 -16.45 5.91
CA PRO A 407 9.77 -17.30 5.32
C PRO A 407 9.87 -18.76 5.79
N THR A 408 8.76 -19.50 5.68
CA THR A 408 8.76 -20.96 5.88
C THR A 408 9.15 -21.65 4.58
N VAL A 409 10.29 -22.36 4.57
CA VAL A 409 10.76 -23.14 3.43
C VAL A 409 10.92 -24.60 3.86
N PRO A 410 10.20 -25.57 3.25
CA PRO A 410 10.34 -26.99 3.59
C PRO A 410 11.81 -27.45 3.58
N GLY A 411 12.20 -28.20 4.61
CA GLY A 411 13.55 -28.76 4.74
C GLY A 411 14.64 -27.75 5.12
N ASN A 412 14.31 -26.49 5.37
CA ASN A 412 15.26 -25.43 5.71
C ASN A 412 14.89 -24.73 7.02
N THR A 413 15.91 -24.39 7.82
CA THR A 413 15.82 -23.43 8.91
C THR A 413 16.83 -22.31 8.68
N PHE A 414 16.46 -21.07 9.00
CA PHE A 414 17.32 -19.90 8.83
C PHE A 414 17.84 -19.44 10.19
N GLY A 415 19.14 -19.16 10.26
CA GLY A 415 19.77 -18.54 11.42
C GLY A 415 19.56 -17.03 11.48
N ASP A 416 20.16 -16.39 12.49
CA ASP A 416 20.11 -14.94 12.66
C ASP A 416 20.68 -14.21 11.43
N PRO A 417 19.96 -13.23 10.87
CA PRO A 417 20.45 -12.48 9.73
C PRO A 417 21.62 -11.57 10.10
N VAL A 418 22.46 -11.29 9.11
CA VAL A 418 23.54 -10.30 9.19
C VAL A 418 23.36 -9.27 8.09
N PHE A 419 23.14 -8.02 8.48
CA PHE A 419 23.16 -6.85 7.61
C PHE A 419 24.58 -6.28 7.57
N SER A 420 25.11 -6.11 6.36
CA SER A 420 26.47 -5.60 6.15
C SER A 420 26.51 -4.58 5.02
N GLY A 421 27.42 -3.61 5.13
CA GLY A 421 27.56 -2.51 4.17
C GLY A 421 28.14 -1.26 4.83
N GLU A 422 28.49 -0.27 4.02
CA GLU A 422 28.96 1.02 4.54
C GLU A 422 27.81 1.76 5.24
N GLY A 423 28.03 2.24 6.47
CA GLY A 423 27.00 2.98 7.23
C GLY A 423 25.84 2.13 7.74
N VAL A 424 25.98 0.80 7.71
CA VAL A 424 25.03 -0.17 8.28
C VAL A 424 25.40 -0.45 9.74
N ASN A 425 24.41 -0.36 10.63
CA ASN A 425 24.49 -0.80 12.02
C ASN A 425 23.55 -2.00 12.21
N ASP A 426 24.13 -3.20 12.32
CA ASP A 426 23.43 -4.50 12.27
C ASP A 426 22.57 -4.83 13.51
N GLY A 427 22.48 -3.94 14.50
CA GLY A 427 21.74 -4.20 15.74
C GLY A 427 22.36 -5.25 16.67
N GLY A 428 23.33 -6.04 16.18
CA GLY A 428 24.11 -7.03 16.95
C GLY A 428 23.58 -8.46 16.82
N GLY A 429 24.22 -9.40 17.52
CA GLY A 429 23.85 -10.82 17.46
C GLY A 429 22.40 -11.06 17.92
N ALA A 430 21.69 -11.95 17.23
CA ALA A 430 20.26 -12.24 17.42
C ALA A 430 19.28 -11.09 17.08
N SER A 431 19.74 -9.98 16.49
CA SER A 431 18.86 -8.95 15.94
C SER A 431 18.35 -9.36 14.56
N THR A 432 17.06 -9.20 14.31
CA THR A 432 16.51 -9.27 12.94
C THR A 432 16.45 -7.90 12.28
N SER A 433 17.05 -6.88 12.89
CA SER A 433 16.95 -5.48 12.48
C SER A 433 18.30 -4.78 12.40
N ALA A 434 18.39 -3.84 11.47
CA ALA A 434 19.55 -2.98 11.28
C ALA A 434 19.12 -1.55 10.98
N THR A 435 19.98 -0.57 11.25
CA THR A 435 19.80 0.81 10.81
C THR A 435 20.83 1.20 9.78
N VAL A 436 20.43 2.02 8.81
CA VAL A 436 21.29 2.46 7.69
C VAL A 436 21.10 3.94 7.50
N THR A 437 22.20 4.70 7.49
CA THR A 437 22.15 6.15 7.25
C THR A 437 22.36 6.45 5.77
N ALA A 438 21.42 7.16 5.15
CA ALA A 438 21.57 7.59 3.77
C ALA A 438 22.71 8.62 3.63
N GLN A 439 23.53 8.46 2.58
CA GLN A 439 24.74 9.26 2.36
C GLN A 439 24.65 10.11 1.10
N GLY A 440 24.22 11.37 1.25
CA GLY A 440 24.11 12.32 0.15
C GLY A 440 23.26 11.78 -1.00
N THR A 441 23.78 11.89 -2.22
CA THR A 441 23.18 11.40 -3.46
C THR A 441 23.51 9.93 -3.76
N LYS A 442 24.29 9.25 -2.91
CA LYS A 442 24.77 7.88 -3.18
C LYS A 442 23.66 6.85 -3.05
N THR A 443 23.81 5.73 -3.77
CA THR A 443 23.11 4.49 -3.46
C THR A 443 23.94 3.69 -2.45
N VAL A 444 23.52 3.67 -1.19
CA VAL A 444 24.13 2.84 -0.14
C VAL A 444 23.73 1.39 -0.35
N GLU A 445 24.69 0.47 -0.38
CA GLU A 445 24.42 -0.96 -0.55
C GLU A 445 24.42 -1.69 0.79
N VAL A 446 23.39 -2.52 0.98
CA VAL A 446 23.19 -3.34 2.17
C VAL A 446 23.05 -4.80 1.72
N THR A 447 23.91 -5.67 2.22
CA THR A 447 23.80 -7.11 2.02
C THR A 447 23.18 -7.75 3.26
N LEU A 448 22.04 -8.41 3.07
CA LEU A 448 21.30 -9.16 4.09
C LEU A 448 21.56 -10.66 3.89
N THR A 449 22.40 -11.25 4.75
CA THR A 449 22.81 -12.65 4.68
C THR A 449 22.09 -13.47 5.74
N ASN A 450 21.46 -14.59 5.35
CA ASN A 450 20.90 -15.55 6.31
C ASN A 450 21.69 -16.86 6.25
N PRO A 451 22.16 -17.38 7.39
CA PRO A 451 22.63 -18.74 7.50
C PRO A 451 21.49 -19.72 7.17
N VAL A 452 21.76 -20.75 6.37
CA VAL A 452 20.80 -21.79 5.99
C VAL A 452 21.29 -23.13 6.50
N GLN A 453 20.43 -23.79 7.28
CA GLN A 453 20.68 -25.12 7.81
C GLN A 453 19.56 -26.08 7.37
N PRO A 454 19.85 -27.38 7.20
CA PRO A 454 18.80 -28.37 7.04
C PRO A 454 17.91 -28.36 8.28
N ALA A 455 16.60 -28.46 8.06
CA ALA A 455 15.67 -28.62 9.16
C ALA A 455 16.06 -29.86 10.00
N PRO A 456 16.01 -29.80 11.34
CA PRO A 456 16.34 -30.94 12.18
C PRO A 456 15.43 -32.13 11.83
N GLU A 457 16.01 -33.32 11.76
CA GLU A 457 15.24 -34.55 11.54
C GLU A 457 14.22 -34.73 12.67
N PRO A 458 12.99 -35.18 12.36
CA PRO A 458 12.00 -35.45 13.40
C PRO A 458 12.50 -36.56 14.33
N PRO A 459 12.30 -36.44 15.65
CA PRO A 459 12.65 -37.49 16.59
C PRO A 459 11.96 -38.82 16.21
N LYS A 460 12.74 -39.90 16.22
CA LYS A 460 12.28 -41.25 15.87
C LYS A 460 11.68 -41.97 17.09
N VAL A 461 10.59 -42.71 16.87
CA VAL A 461 9.84 -43.42 17.91
C VAL A 461 9.74 -44.90 17.54
N VAL A 462 9.99 -45.78 18.51
CA VAL A 462 9.90 -47.24 18.37
C VAL A 462 8.51 -47.72 18.76
N LEU A 463 7.91 -48.60 17.95
CA LEU A 463 6.55 -49.12 18.20
C LEU A 463 6.52 -50.18 19.32
N ALA A 464 5.40 -50.26 20.04
CA ALA A 464 5.10 -51.40 20.90
C ALA A 464 4.73 -52.66 20.10
N ALA A 465 5.07 -53.83 20.64
CA ALA A 465 4.64 -55.12 20.10
C ALA A 465 3.22 -55.46 20.59
N PRO A 466 2.26 -55.77 19.68
CA PRO A 466 0.92 -56.21 20.08
C PRO A 466 0.94 -57.54 20.83
N ALA A 467 0.19 -57.63 21.94
CA ALA A 467 -0.13 -58.87 22.63
C ALA A 467 -1.39 -59.50 22.01
N LEU A 468 -1.28 -60.76 21.60
CA LEU A 468 -2.34 -61.50 20.91
C LEU A 468 -2.91 -62.57 21.85
N ASN A 469 -4.17 -62.43 22.25
CA ASN A 469 -4.80 -63.29 23.25
C ASN A 469 -5.92 -64.16 22.63
N PRO A 470 -5.78 -65.49 22.61
CA PRO A 470 -6.84 -66.41 22.20
C PRO A 470 -8.09 -66.31 23.08
N GLY A 471 -9.23 -66.73 22.52
CA GLY A 471 -10.47 -66.87 23.27
C GLY A 471 -10.45 -68.09 24.21
N THR A 472 -11.50 -68.24 25.00
CA THR A 472 -11.68 -69.35 25.94
C THR A 472 -12.92 -70.17 25.63
N CYS A 473 -12.89 -71.48 25.90
CA CYS A 473 -14.05 -72.36 25.79
C CYS A 473 -14.88 -72.35 27.07
N THR A 474 -16.17 -72.04 26.95
CA THR A 474 -17.13 -72.09 28.07
C THR A 474 -17.87 -73.43 28.03
N PRO A 475 -18.15 -74.09 29.18
CA PRO A 475 -18.96 -75.31 29.22
C PRO A 475 -20.30 -75.14 28.50
N GLY A 476 -20.68 -76.14 27.70
CA GLY A 476 -21.88 -76.10 26.85
C GLY A 476 -21.74 -75.31 25.54
N SER A 477 -20.58 -74.72 25.23
CA SER A 477 -20.30 -74.05 23.94
C SER A 477 -19.32 -74.85 23.09
N LEU A 478 -19.61 -74.97 21.79
CA LEU A 478 -18.70 -75.56 20.79
C LEU A 478 -17.86 -74.51 20.06
N THR A 479 -18.06 -73.22 20.37
CA THR A 479 -17.30 -72.10 19.81
C THR A 479 -16.59 -71.33 20.91
N PRO A 480 -15.30 -70.96 20.75
CA PRO A 480 -14.58 -70.16 21.73
C PRO A 480 -15.10 -68.71 21.76
N SER A 481 -14.78 -67.97 22.83
CA SER A 481 -15.02 -66.53 22.87
C SER A 481 -14.19 -65.77 21.84
N ASN A 482 -14.57 -64.53 21.52
CA ASN A 482 -13.75 -63.69 20.64
C ASN A 482 -12.33 -63.49 21.21
N PRO A 483 -11.28 -63.50 20.38
CA PRO A 483 -9.93 -63.13 20.82
C PRO A 483 -9.84 -61.63 21.14
N THR A 484 -8.78 -61.24 21.85
CA THR A 484 -8.44 -59.84 22.07
C THR A 484 -7.01 -59.53 21.64
N VAL A 485 -6.78 -58.27 21.29
CA VAL A 485 -5.47 -57.74 20.91
C VAL A 485 -5.22 -56.48 21.70
N GLU A 486 -4.11 -56.43 22.41
CA GLU A 486 -3.73 -55.30 23.26
C GLU A 486 -2.39 -54.74 22.81
N VAL A 487 -2.29 -53.41 22.69
CA VAL A 487 -1.05 -52.72 22.33
C VAL A 487 -0.75 -51.72 23.42
N ALA A 488 0.46 -51.79 24.00
CA ALA A 488 0.88 -50.82 25.01
C ALA A 488 0.95 -49.41 24.39
N PRO A 489 0.44 -48.36 25.08
CA PRO A 489 0.52 -47.00 24.57
C PRO A 489 1.99 -46.59 24.40
N THR A 490 2.29 -45.99 23.26
CA THR A 490 3.62 -45.46 22.94
C THR A 490 3.50 -43.96 22.75
N GLU A 491 4.28 -43.17 23.50
CA GLU A 491 4.20 -41.71 23.43
C GLU A 491 4.51 -41.19 22.02
N GLY A 492 3.61 -40.41 21.43
CA GLY A 492 3.78 -39.91 20.07
C GLY A 492 3.29 -40.86 18.97
N ILE A 493 2.65 -41.98 19.32
CA ILE A 493 2.04 -42.92 18.37
C ILE A 493 0.57 -43.11 18.69
N THR A 494 -0.27 -43.00 17.66
CA THR A 494 -1.68 -43.42 17.71
C THR A 494 -1.83 -44.77 17.01
N TYR A 495 -2.47 -45.73 17.70
CA TYR A 495 -2.80 -47.05 17.15
C TYR A 495 -4.28 -47.11 16.73
N SER A 496 -4.56 -47.74 15.59
CA SER A 496 -5.93 -48.05 15.19
C SER A 496 -6.54 -49.15 16.07
N GLN A 497 -7.87 -49.26 16.08
CA GLN A 497 -8.52 -50.44 16.64
C GLN A 497 -8.08 -51.70 15.86
N PRO A 498 -7.79 -52.83 16.54
CA PRO A 498 -7.45 -54.08 15.88
C PRO A 498 -8.61 -54.63 15.05
N GLN A 499 -8.32 -54.96 13.79
CA GLN A 499 -9.26 -55.68 12.93
C GLN A 499 -8.97 -57.18 13.01
N LEU A 500 -9.99 -57.95 13.37
CA LEU A 500 -9.93 -59.40 13.56
C LEU A 500 -10.72 -60.09 12.45
N THR A 501 -10.06 -60.96 11.68
CA THR A 501 -10.66 -61.64 10.53
C THR A 501 -10.52 -63.16 10.67
N PRO A 502 -11.58 -63.88 11.07
CA PRO A 502 -11.56 -65.34 11.16
C PRO A 502 -11.35 -65.99 9.80
N ARG A 503 -10.44 -66.96 9.71
CA ARG A 503 -10.21 -67.73 8.49
C ARG A 503 -11.24 -68.85 8.35
N PRO A 504 -12.04 -68.88 7.28
CA PRO A 504 -13.06 -69.92 7.09
C PRO A 504 -12.47 -71.33 7.15
N GLY A 505 -13.10 -72.23 7.92
CA GLY A 505 -12.71 -73.64 8.03
C GLY A 505 -11.46 -73.91 8.89
N THR A 506 -10.94 -72.90 9.61
CA THR A 506 -9.79 -73.05 10.53
C THR A 506 -10.09 -72.42 11.88
N ASN A 507 -9.25 -72.70 12.88
CA ASN A 507 -9.24 -72.00 14.16
C ASN A 507 -8.35 -70.74 14.16
N ILE A 508 -7.94 -70.21 13.00
CA ILE A 508 -7.03 -69.06 12.91
C ILE A 508 -7.81 -67.75 12.69
N VAL A 509 -7.43 -66.69 13.39
CA VAL A 509 -7.92 -65.32 13.21
C VAL A 509 -6.76 -64.42 12.80
N ASP A 510 -6.84 -63.80 11.63
CA ASP A 510 -5.86 -62.79 11.21
C ASP A 510 -6.10 -61.47 11.94
N VAL A 511 -5.01 -60.78 12.29
CA VAL A 511 -5.00 -59.51 13.01
C VAL A 511 -4.29 -58.47 12.17
N THR A 512 -4.94 -57.32 11.99
CA THR A 512 -4.31 -56.12 11.38
C THR A 512 -4.61 -54.87 12.19
N LEU A 513 -3.60 -54.03 12.42
CA LEU A 513 -3.77 -52.68 12.97
C LEU A 513 -2.66 -51.74 12.48
N THR A 514 -2.92 -50.44 12.46
CA THR A 514 -2.01 -49.41 11.94
C THR A 514 -1.51 -48.51 13.06
N ALA A 515 -0.25 -48.11 12.99
CA ALA A 515 0.39 -47.11 13.84
C ALA A 515 0.70 -45.84 13.05
N THR A 516 0.34 -44.69 13.62
CA THR A 516 0.58 -43.35 13.03
C THR A 516 1.35 -42.49 14.01
N ALA A 517 2.46 -41.90 13.58
CA ALA A 517 3.20 -40.94 14.39
C ALA A 517 2.46 -39.59 14.46
N GLU A 518 2.50 -38.96 15.63
CA GLU A 518 2.03 -37.60 15.83
C GLU A 518 2.84 -36.59 15.00
N ALA A 519 2.26 -35.42 14.72
CA ALA A 519 2.90 -34.38 13.93
C ALA A 519 4.29 -34.00 14.49
N GLY A 520 5.31 -34.02 13.63
CA GLY A 520 6.69 -33.70 14.01
C GLY A 520 7.49 -34.89 14.57
N LYS A 521 6.92 -36.09 14.67
CA LYS A 521 7.63 -37.34 15.03
C LYS A 521 7.67 -38.29 13.83
N ALA A 522 8.58 -39.26 13.83
CA ALA A 522 8.66 -40.30 12.80
C ALA A 522 8.78 -41.70 13.44
N ILE A 523 8.24 -42.74 12.78
CA ILE A 523 8.44 -44.12 13.22
C ILE A 523 9.86 -44.57 12.84
N ASP A 524 10.58 -45.19 13.78
CA ASP A 524 11.90 -45.74 13.51
C ASP A 524 11.81 -47.03 12.68
N ALA A 525 11.93 -46.88 11.36
CA ALA A 525 11.91 -47.99 10.43
C ALA A 525 13.05 -49.01 10.66
N ALA A 526 14.16 -48.61 11.32
CA ALA A 526 15.27 -49.52 11.61
C ALA A 526 15.03 -50.39 12.84
N GLN A 527 14.03 -50.07 13.67
CA GLN A 527 13.75 -50.75 14.94
C GLN A 527 12.30 -51.22 15.05
N LEU A 528 11.72 -51.74 13.97
CA LEU A 528 10.36 -52.28 13.98
C LEU A 528 10.30 -53.62 14.74
N PRO A 529 9.38 -53.78 15.71
CA PRO A 529 9.10 -55.10 16.29
C PRO A 529 8.56 -56.07 15.23
N ALA A 530 8.67 -57.37 15.51
CA ALA A 530 8.17 -58.42 14.62
C ALA A 530 6.67 -58.23 14.30
N GLY A 531 6.31 -58.43 13.03
CA GLY A 531 4.94 -58.28 12.52
C GLY A 531 4.60 -56.88 12.01
N TRP A 532 5.43 -55.86 12.26
CA TRP A 532 5.26 -54.51 11.70
C TRP A 532 5.97 -54.32 10.36
N ALA A 533 5.34 -53.59 9.44
CA ALA A 533 5.92 -53.14 8.19
C ALA A 533 5.62 -51.65 7.97
N MET A 534 6.60 -50.88 7.49
CA MET A 534 6.41 -49.46 7.13
C MET A 534 5.63 -49.31 5.83
N ASN A 535 4.71 -48.35 5.84
CA ASN A 535 3.94 -47.93 4.67
C ASN A 535 4.62 -46.70 4.00
N PRO A 536 4.36 -46.45 2.70
CA PRO A 536 4.93 -45.30 1.97
C PRO A 536 4.53 -43.92 2.52
N ASP A 537 3.42 -43.83 3.27
CA ASP A 537 2.90 -42.59 3.85
C ASP A 537 3.50 -42.27 5.24
N GLY A 538 4.44 -43.08 5.72
CA GLY A 538 5.09 -42.92 7.03
C GLY A 538 4.36 -43.58 8.20
N THR A 539 3.22 -44.23 7.97
CA THR A 539 2.57 -45.11 8.96
C THR A 539 3.20 -46.51 8.95
N ALA A 540 2.87 -47.35 9.94
CA ALA A 540 3.25 -48.76 9.93
C ALA A 540 2.02 -49.65 10.12
N THR A 541 2.01 -50.84 9.51
CA THR A 541 0.94 -51.83 9.63
C THR A 541 1.46 -53.09 10.31
N PHE A 542 0.76 -53.55 11.35
CA PHE A 542 1.00 -54.84 11.98
C PHE A 542 0.15 -55.92 11.30
N THR A 543 0.73 -57.10 11.08
CA THR A 543 0.00 -58.30 10.67
C THR A 543 0.40 -59.47 11.57
N GLY A 544 -0.60 -60.10 12.20
CA GLY A 544 -0.41 -61.24 13.11
C GLY A 544 -1.54 -62.26 12.97
N GLN A 545 -1.41 -63.37 13.68
CA GLN A 545 -2.40 -64.45 13.67
C GLN A 545 -2.64 -64.95 15.08
N ILE A 546 -3.89 -65.22 15.43
CA ILE A 546 -4.31 -65.85 16.68
C ILE A 546 -4.87 -67.22 16.36
N GLU A 547 -4.32 -68.26 16.99
CA GLU A 547 -4.90 -69.59 16.96
C GLU A 547 -5.88 -69.75 18.13
N GLN A 548 -7.14 -70.00 17.82
CA GLN A 548 -8.22 -70.22 18.78
C GLN A 548 -8.24 -71.67 19.27
N PRO A 549 -8.63 -71.92 20.52
CA PRO A 549 -8.81 -73.28 21.01
C PRO A 549 -10.02 -73.97 20.35
N VAL A 550 -9.98 -75.30 20.29
CA VAL A 550 -11.11 -76.13 19.85
C VAL A 550 -11.95 -76.50 21.08
N CYS A 551 -13.25 -76.21 21.06
CA CYS A 551 -14.13 -76.48 22.19
C CYS A 551 -14.88 -77.81 22.03
N GLU A 552 -14.76 -78.68 23.03
CA GLU A 552 -15.40 -80.00 23.05
C GLU A 552 -16.76 -79.96 23.77
N ALA A 553 -17.66 -80.88 23.40
CA ALA A 553 -18.95 -81.03 24.06
C ALA A 553 -18.75 -81.41 25.55
N THR A 554 -19.53 -80.80 26.43
CA THR A 554 -19.45 -81.03 27.87
C THR A 554 -20.12 -82.35 28.25
N LYS A 555 -19.39 -83.22 28.95
CA LYS A 555 -19.90 -84.51 29.42
C LYS A 555 -20.86 -84.34 30.61
N VAL A 556 -22.04 -84.96 30.53
CA VAL A 556 -23.08 -84.95 31.58
C VAL A 556 -23.56 -86.36 31.88
N ILE A 557 -24.00 -86.62 33.11
CA ILE A 557 -24.50 -87.93 33.54
C ILE A 557 -25.97 -87.78 33.94
N PRO A 558 -26.89 -88.60 33.39
CA PRO A 558 -28.28 -88.64 33.82
C PRO A 558 -28.42 -88.95 35.31
N VAL A 559 -29.32 -88.24 35.99
CA VAL A 559 -29.69 -88.47 37.39
C VAL A 559 -30.95 -89.33 37.43
N ASP A 560 -30.96 -90.33 38.31
CA ASP A 560 -32.07 -91.29 38.44
C ASP A 560 -33.41 -90.58 38.73
N PRO A 561 -34.52 -91.00 38.10
CA PRO A 561 -35.84 -90.48 38.42
C PRO A 561 -36.30 -90.98 39.80
N THR A 562 -37.12 -90.20 40.48
CA THR A 562 -37.78 -90.64 41.72
C THR A 562 -39.16 -91.23 41.39
N PHE A 563 -39.49 -92.37 41.96
CA PHE A 563 -40.77 -93.05 41.72
C PHE A 563 -41.38 -93.59 43.02
N GLN A 564 -42.70 -93.79 43.00
CA GLN A 564 -43.45 -94.43 44.07
C GLN A 564 -44.41 -95.46 43.48
N VAL A 565 -44.40 -96.68 44.01
CA VAL A 565 -45.45 -97.65 43.73
C VAL A 565 -46.76 -97.23 44.40
N GLY A 566 -47.88 -97.65 43.81
CA GLY A 566 -49.21 -97.46 44.39
C GLY A 566 -49.29 -97.91 45.85
N GLN A 567 -50.19 -97.31 46.64
CA GLN A 567 -50.39 -97.69 48.04
C GLN A 567 -51.76 -98.35 48.23
N CYS A 568 -51.84 -99.38 49.09
CA CYS A 568 -53.10 -99.99 49.49
C CYS A 568 -53.75 -99.16 50.60
N THR A 569 -54.95 -98.65 50.33
CA THR A 569 -55.75 -97.96 51.35
C THR A 569 -56.65 -98.97 52.08
N PRO A 570 -56.77 -98.94 53.42
CA PRO A 570 -57.63 -99.88 54.16
C PRO A 570 -59.08 -99.84 53.65
N GLY A 571 -59.57 -100.98 53.14
CA GLY A 571 -60.93 -101.14 52.60
C GLY A 571 -61.01 -101.19 51.08
N GLU A 572 -59.95 -100.84 50.35
CA GLU A 572 -59.87 -100.95 48.90
C GLU A 572 -59.16 -102.23 48.46
N VAL A 573 -59.56 -102.75 47.29
CA VAL A 573 -59.05 -104.00 46.72
C VAL A 573 -57.97 -103.79 45.65
N GLU A 574 -57.74 -102.54 45.22
CA GLU A 574 -56.66 -102.15 44.31
C GLU A 574 -55.85 -100.97 44.89
N PRO A 575 -54.52 -100.93 44.72
CA PRO A 575 -53.68 -99.82 45.17
C PRO A 575 -53.84 -98.57 44.27
N THR A 576 -53.44 -97.40 44.76
CA THR A 576 -53.40 -96.16 43.95
C THR A 576 -52.48 -96.27 42.73
N ASP A 577 -52.66 -95.39 41.74
CA ASP A 577 -51.74 -95.32 40.61
C ASP A 577 -50.30 -94.98 41.06
N PRO A 578 -49.29 -95.63 40.47
CA PRO A 578 -47.89 -95.26 40.64
C PRO A 578 -47.57 -93.83 40.18
N THR A 579 -46.45 -93.27 40.65
CA THR A 579 -45.95 -91.97 40.18
C THR A 579 -44.46 -92.05 39.83
N ILE A 580 -44.04 -91.28 38.83
CA ILE A 580 -42.63 -91.06 38.49
C ILE A 580 -42.40 -89.58 38.23
N THR A 581 -41.30 -89.05 38.75
CA THR A 581 -40.84 -87.69 38.51
C THR A 581 -39.44 -87.75 37.93
N ALA A 582 -39.26 -87.17 36.74
CA ALA A 582 -37.95 -87.06 36.11
C ALA A 582 -37.05 -86.10 36.90
N ALA A 583 -35.75 -86.42 36.98
CA ALA A 583 -34.75 -85.52 37.55
C ALA A 583 -34.49 -84.31 36.63
N THR A 584 -33.75 -83.31 37.14
CA THR A 584 -33.23 -82.19 36.33
C THR A 584 -31.71 -82.19 36.39
N THR A 585 -31.09 -81.97 35.23
CA THR A 585 -29.62 -81.87 35.09
C THR A 585 -29.34 -80.87 33.98
N GLU A 586 -28.42 -79.94 34.24
CA GLU A 586 -27.98 -79.00 33.21
C GLU A 586 -27.43 -79.76 31.99
N GLY A 587 -27.80 -79.31 30.80
CA GLY A 587 -27.42 -79.99 29.57
C GLY A 587 -28.19 -81.28 29.25
N ILE A 588 -29.18 -81.69 30.05
CA ILE A 588 -30.03 -82.86 29.77
C ILE A 588 -31.51 -82.46 29.75
N THR A 589 -32.26 -83.05 28.81
CA THR A 589 -33.72 -83.02 28.76
C THR A 589 -34.24 -84.41 29.12
N TYR A 590 -35.19 -84.49 30.04
CA TYR A 590 -35.76 -85.77 30.51
C TYR A 590 -37.22 -85.95 30.10
N SER A 591 -37.64 -87.20 29.93
CA SER A 591 -39.05 -87.63 29.92
C SER A 591 -39.20 -88.86 30.83
N ALA A 592 -40.37 -89.04 31.45
CA ALA A 592 -40.63 -90.17 32.34
C ALA A 592 -42.08 -90.65 32.25
N SER A 593 -42.29 -91.96 32.38
CA SER A 593 -43.59 -92.63 32.33
C SER A 593 -43.57 -93.95 33.10
N TRP A 594 -44.74 -94.46 33.49
CA TRP A 594 -44.87 -95.78 34.13
C TRP A 594 -45.96 -96.63 33.46
N ALA A 595 -45.88 -97.94 33.62
CA ALA A 595 -46.86 -98.92 33.15
C ALA A 595 -46.95 -100.10 34.12
N VAL A 596 -48.01 -100.92 34.03
CA VAL A 596 -48.16 -102.18 34.79
C VAL A 596 -47.92 -103.35 33.84
N ASP A 597 -47.05 -104.28 34.23
CA ASP A 597 -46.69 -105.49 33.49
C ASP A 597 -46.82 -106.72 34.39
N GLY A 598 -47.94 -107.44 34.27
CA GLY A 598 -48.29 -108.54 35.18
C GLY A 598 -48.45 -108.06 36.64
N ASP A 599 -47.67 -108.65 37.54
CA ASP A 599 -47.64 -108.32 38.96
C ASP A 599 -46.57 -107.27 39.32
N GLU A 600 -46.00 -106.55 38.33
CA GLU A 600 -45.00 -105.49 38.53
C GLU A 600 -45.42 -104.15 37.92
N VAL A 601 -44.92 -103.05 38.50
CA VAL A 601 -44.96 -101.71 37.94
C VAL A 601 -43.61 -101.40 37.31
N VAL A 602 -43.61 -101.02 36.03
CA VAL A 602 -42.43 -100.64 35.26
C VAL A 602 -42.35 -99.11 35.15
N PHE A 603 -41.29 -98.54 35.72
CA PHE A 603 -40.95 -97.13 35.62
C PHE A 603 -39.89 -96.91 34.55
N THR A 604 -40.14 -95.97 33.64
CA THR A 604 -39.27 -95.64 32.52
C THR A 604 -38.92 -94.15 32.51
N ALA A 605 -37.65 -93.81 32.28
CA ALA A 605 -37.25 -92.44 31.99
C ALA A 605 -36.25 -92.39 30.83
N THR A 606 -36.25 -91.32 30.05
CA THR A 606 -35.31 -91.08 28.95
C THR A 606 -34.60 -89.76 29.18
N ALA A 607 -33.28 -89.76 29.00
CA ALA A 607 -32.40 -88.60 29.09
C ALA A 607 -31.73 -88.34 27.73
N THR A 608 -31.84 -87.10 27.25
CA THR A 608 -31.23 -86.64 25.98
C THR A 608 -30.35 -85.42 26.25
N ALA A 609 -29.10 -85.43 25.77
CA ALA A 609 -28.23 -84.25 25.89
C ALA A 609 -28.73 -83.08 25.02
N LYS A 610 -28.59 -81.85 25.53
CA LYS A 610 -28.79 -80.61 24.77
C LYS A 610 -27.55 -80.33 23.91
N ASP A 611 -27.67 -79.48 22.89
CA ASP A 611 -26.54 -79.06 22.06
C ASP A 611 -25.39 -78.51 22.92
N GLY A 612 -24.15 -78.87 22.56
CA GLY A 612 -22.95 -78.56 23.34
C GLY A 612 -22.69 -79.49 24.53
N TYR A 613 -23.59 -80.45 24.79
CA TYR A 613 -23.43 -81.48 25.82
C TYR A 613 -23.45 -82.89 25.21
N VAL A 614 -22.88 -83.85 25.93
CA VAL A 614 -22.92 -85.27 25.58
C VAL A 614 -23.11 -86.11 26.83
N ILE A 615 -23.98 -87.12 26.78
CA ILE A 615 -24.14 -88.05 27.91
C ILE A 615 -22.88 -88.92 28.03
N ASP A 616 -22.25 -88.94 29.20
CA ASP A 616 -21.08 -89.77 29.50
C ASP A 616 -21.50 -91.22 29.71
N LYS A 617 -21.64 -91.95 28.61
CA LYS A 617 -22.16 -93.33 28.60
C LYS A 617 -21.35 -94.30 29.48
N ASP A 618 -20.06 -94.01 29.70
CA ASP A 618 -19.17 -94.86 30.50
C ASP A 618 -19.43 -94.73 32.02
N LYS A 619 -20.26 -93.76 32.44
CA LYS A 619 -20.55 -93.46 33.84
C LYS A 619 -22.04 -93.50 34.19
N LEU A 620 -22.85 -94.17 33.38
CA LEU A 620 -24.26 -94.37 33.69
C LEU A 620 -24.44 -95.17 34.98
N THR A 621 -25.33 -94.69 35.87
CA THR A 621 -25.70 -95.36 37.11
C THR A 621 -26.54 -96.61 36.85
N ALA A 622 -26.60 -97.51 37.84
CA ALA A 622 -27.38 -98.74 37.74
C ALA A 622 -28.86 -98.44 37.47
N GLY A 623 -29.43 -99.06 36.43
CA GLY A 623 -30.80 -98.82 35.97
C GLY A 623 -30.88 -98.04 34.65
N TRP A 624 -29.82 -97.31 34.27
CA TRP A 624 -29.72 -96.68 32.95
C TRP A 624 -29.05 -97.61 31.93
N THR A 625 -29.59 -97.59 30.71
CA THR A 625 -29.05 -98.27 29.54
C THR A 625 -28.87 -97.25 28.41
N TRP A 626 -27.75 -97.32 27.70
CA TRP A 626 -27.48 -96.42 26.59
C TRP A 626 -28.08 -96.94 25.29
N ASN A 627 -28.74 -96.07 24.52
CA ASN A 627 -29.22 -96.36 23.18
C ASN A 627 -28.34 -95.64 22.14
N ASP A 628 -27.48 -96.40 21.47
CA ASP A 628 -26.51 -95.86 20.51
C ASP A 628 -27.15 -95.25 19.25
N GLU A 629 -28.31 -95.76 18.81
CA GLU A 629 -29.01 -95.27 17.62
C GLU A 629 -29.70 -93.94 17.89
N LYS A 630 -30.41 -93.85 19.02
CA LYS A 630 -31.19 -92.67 19.39
C LYS A 630 -30.39 -91.61 20.14
N LYS A 631 -29.17 -91.94 20.57
CA LYS A 631 -28.29 -91.08 21.39
C LYS A 631 -28.95 -90.61 22.69
N ILE A 632 -29.67 -91.52 23.35
CA ILE A 632 -30.37 -91.29 24.61
C ILE A 632 -29.96 -92.33 25.64
N ALA A 633 -29.97 -91.96 26.92
CA ALA A 633 -29.95 -92.94 28.01
C ALA A 633 -31.38 -93.25 28.44
N GLN A 634 -31.70 -94.51 28.69
CA GLN A 634 -33.02 -94.99 29.09
C GLN A 634 -32.93 -95.72 30.43
N PHE A 635 -33.68 -95.24 31.41
CA PHE A 635 -33.84 -95.85 32.71
C PHE A 635 -35.04 -96.79 32.70
N GLU A 636 -34.88 -98.00 33.23
CA GLU A 636 -36.00 -98.91 33.52
C GLU A 636 -35.86 -99.50 34.93
N LYS A 637 -36.95 -99.47 35.69
CA LYS A 637 -37.03 -100.10 37.01
C LYS A 637 -38.37 -100.80 37.19
N ARG A 638 -38.33 -102.03 37.69
CA ARG A 638 -39.50 -102.84 37.98
C ARG A 638 -39.63 -103.03 39.49
N GLU A 639 -40.84 -102.83 40.00
CA GLU A 639 -41.17 -103.02 41.41
C GLU A 639 -42.47 -103.84 41.53
N PRO A 640 -42.61 -104.71 42.55
CA PRO A 640 -43.83 -105.50 42.72
C PRO A 640 -45.06 -104.61 42.92
N LYS A 641 -46.17 -104.97 42.26
CA LYS A 641 -47.48 -104.37 42.49
C LYS A 641 -47.97 -104.79 43.87
N PRO A 642 -48.36 -103.84 44.75
CA PRO A 642 -48.88 -104.20 46.07
C PRO A 642 -50.19 -104.99 45.96
N VAL A 643 -50.33 -106.04 46.77
CA VAL A 643 -51.55 -106.84 46.90
C VAL A 643 -52.26 -106.49 48.21
N CYS A 644 -53.48 -105.97 48.14
CA CYS A 644 -54.24 -105.53 49.30
C CYS A 644 -55.08 -106.69 49.90
N ALA A 645 -54.93 -107.00 51.19
CA ALA A 645 -55.62 -108.11 51.88
C ALA A 645 -56.76 -107.62 52.80
N GLN A 646 -57.92 -108.30 52.79
CA GLN A 646 -59.08 -108.02 53.66
C GLN A 646 -58.89 -108.59 55.08
N LEU A 647 -58.97 -107.73 56.10
CA LEU A 647 -58.98 -108.12 57.53
C LEU A 647 -60.39 -108.55 57.99
N VAL A 648 -60.54 -109.76 58.53
CA VAL A 648 -61.77 -110.24 59.19
C VAL A 648 -61.51 -110.26 60.71
N VAL A 649 -62.34 -109.57 61.50
CA VAL A 649 -62.20 -109.47 62.97
C VAL A 649 -63.07 -110.52 63.67
N PRO A 650 -62.54 -111.38 64.58
CA PRO A 650 -63.34 -112.22 65.47
C PRO A 650 -63.17 -111.90 66.98
N VAL A 651 -64.19 -112.26 67.80
CA VAL A 651 -64.26 -112.65 69.25
C VAL A 651 -65.44 -111.98 70.00
N SER A 652 -66.22 -112.64 70.89
CA SER A 652 -65.81 -113.41 72.10
C SER A 652 -66.83 -114.48 72.58
N PRO A 653 -66.42 -115.52 73.35
CA PRO A 653 -67.27 -116.56 73.99
C PRO A 653 -67.48 -116.31 75.52
N THR A 654 -68.34 -117.10 76.23
CA THR A 654 -68.16 -117.63 77.63
C THR A 654 -69.39 -118.45 78.18
N VAL A 655 -69.17 -119.77 78.41
CA VAL A 655 -69.48 -120.72 79.53
C VAL A 655 -70.91 -121.14 80.01
N THR A 656 -70.98 -122.46 80.25
CA THR A 656 -71.97 -123.51 80.67
C THR A 656 -72.43 -123.50 82.16
N PRO A 657 -73.49 -124.26 82.56
CA PRO A 657 -73.24 -125.57 83.24
C PRO A 657 -74.31 -126.69 83.01
N GLY A 658 -73.86 -127.96 82.95
CA GLY A 658 -74.73 -129.14 82.97
C GLY A 658 -74.05 -130.44 82.51
N VAL A 659 -73.47 -131.16 83.50
CA VAL A 659 -72.86 -132.51 83.54
C VAL A 659 -71.59 -132.76 82.71
#